data_AF-A0AAW1N3B2-F1
#
_entry.id   AF-A0AAW1N3B2-F1
#
_cell.length_a   1.000
_cell.length_b   1.000
_cell.length_c   1.000
_cell.angle_alpha   90.00
_cell.angle_beta   90.00
_cell.angle_gamma   90.00
#
_symmetry.space_group_name_H-M   'P 1'
#
loop_
_entity.id
_entity.type
_entity.pdbx_description
1 polymer ?
#
loop_
_entity_poly.entity_id
_entity_poly.type
_entity_poly.pdbx_seq_one_letter_code
_entity_poly.pdbx_strand_id
1 'polypeptide(L)'
;MLGNVLKHYGAEEKWIPPDQRPKKKRPPKYVKPPELTVKLELSSLQKIWHSFNIIGERAILTGSWSQCHKRYLPKSNGYQAPCNCIVAIAFSKLFDITKWTYHTLDKILDVGDYLYLRTLFMMQINDKKELSLCEVYHTYYIDNIKVTMDIKGKKYSGKLLPDLDDTPPLADILKEFFETQQSGVLIIGGRYFALFMVKKGYYFFDPLDHEKDGSEWKEYRGNGYCLLARVVSTSQLVPLVEENLKCVDNPKFCLVPCTILRKFEINTKFPSCMEDANLELKIPPMKDKLIESKPTESTLIHEDELEIEEIEESDEEQSVELESEKLDDKGDAKPDDTKPEETATQTKRRLDARAPIEKVKAASLTYFQKVKAASLTYFLDIVPNKTGILRASTHQCDPKFTKYLGAQSIANAVAAVGMLRLHKSKYWTSNILDDVLKTGEAIYHDSMKALRGTDDAVLKVTNLCNTFSIYEMTFTPQIQELTIVGKLNSQSSERLDLMPALREFFSENDACIVLGPLTLAVWMENQAYYMFDPNERDNNGLVIVKQVQIGSFLKVYDVLPGVACLTWYTSLKDLVEVYMKNVPKEHRRDTFVICKIQINDYDPLPEPWKNFQPLSKSKWILKGNFSQNNKRYDKETRNTQCTAMATMAIAFTELKPVGEWDSETLDQILDHGDHYYTHTISYLKMKDKP
;
A
#
# COMPACT_ATOMS: atom_id res chain seq x y z
N MET A 1 28.75 -101.28 13.52
CA MET A 1 29.57 -100.27 14.23
C MET A 1 28.73 -99.02 14.42
N LEU A 2 28.73 -98.52 15.67
CA LEU A 2 28.28 -97.22 16.17
C LEU A 2 26.77 -96.93 16.18
N GLY A 3 26.29 -96.52 17.36
CA GLY A 3 24.88 -96.27 17.66
C GLY A 3 24.58 -94.83 18.09
N ASN A 4 23.31 -94.64 18.49
CA ASN A 4 22.62 -93.41 18.88
C ASN A 4 22.49 -92.41 17.72
N VAL A 5 21.30 -91.90 17.38
CA VAL A 5 20.40 -91.06 18.18
C VAL A 5 19.01 -91.12 17.51
N LEU A 6 17.91 -91.05 18.27
CA LEU A 6 16.68 -90.27 17.99
C LEU A 6 15.45 -90.85 18.72
N LYS A 7 15.15 -90.27 19.90
CA LYS A 7 13.81 -90.17 20.48
C LYS A 7 13.63 -88.71 20.89
N HIS A 8 12.62 -88.04 20.32
CA HIS A 8 11.66 -87.16 20.97
C HIS A 8 10.96 -86.26 19.94
N TYR A 9 9.69 -86.58 19.64
CA TYR A 9 8.73 -85.64 19.09
C TYR A 9 7.41 -85.82 19.82
N GLY A 10 6.93 -84.73 20.45
CA GLY A 10 5.65 -84.68 21.14
C GLY A 10 5.54 -83.43 22.03
N ALA A 11 5.17 -82.29 21.43
CA ALA A 11 4.30 -81.25 22.01
C ALA A 11 4.14 -80.11 21.00
N GLU A 12 2.91 -79.90 20.54
CA GLU A 12 2.49 -78.83 19.64
C GLU A 12 2.52 -77.47 20.36
N GLU A 13 3.37 -76.54 19.92
CA GLU A 13 3.33 -75.15 20.38
C GLU A 13 2.26 -74.37 19.59
N LYS A 14 1.18 -74.00 20.30
CA LYS A 14 0.12 -73.12 19.77
C LYS A 14 0.72 -71.77 19.35
N TRP A 15 0.52 -71.42 18.09
CA TRP A 15 0.85 -70.11 17.55
C TRP A 15 -0.01 -69.01 18.20
N ILE A 16 0.64 -67.97 18.74
CA ILE A 16 -0.02 -66.82 19.37
C ILE A 16 0.07 -65.60 18.42
N PRO A 17 -1.06 -64.94 18.10
CA PRO A 17 -1.10 -63.74 17.27
C PRO A 17 -0.20 -62.60 17.80
N PRO A 18 0.39 -61.77 16.92
CA PRO A 18 1.38 -60.74 17.30
C PRO A 18 0.89 -59.76 18.38
N ASP A 19 -0.40 -59.47 18.38
CA ASP A 19 -1.03 -58.45 19.22
C ASP A 19 -1.22 -58.90 20.68
N GLN A 20 -1.21 -60.22 20.90
CA GLN A 20 -1.37 -60.86 22.20
C GLN A 20 -0.02 -61.27 22.83
N ARG A 21 1.10 -60.95 22.17
CA ARG A 21 2.43 -61.22 22.72
C ARG A 21 2.78 -60.17 23.80
N PRO A 22 3.27 -60.57 24.98
CA PRO A 22 3.67 -59.63 26.02
C PRO A 22 4.81 -58.73 25.52
N LYS A 23 4.57 -57.42 25.48
CA LYS A 23 5.58 -56.44 25.05
C LYS A 23 6.74 -56.41 26.05
N LYS A 24 7.93 -56.86 25.63
CA LYS A 24 9.17 -56.71 26.43
C LYS A 24 9.46 -55.22 26.64
N LYS A 25 9.41 -54.76 27.90
CA LYS A 25 9.85 -53.41 28.29
C LYS A 25 11.34 -53.29 27.98
N ARG A 26 11.71 -52.38 27.06
CA ARG A 26 13.12 -52.06 26.79
C ARG A 26 13.67 -51.27 27.99
N PRO A 27 14.89 -51.57 28.47
CA PRO A 27 15.52 -50.76 29.50
C PRO A 27 15.73 -49.33 28.97
N PRO A 28 15.68 -48.31 29.86
CA PRO A 28 15.91 -46.93 29.47
C PRO A 28 17.30 -46.79 28.85
N LYS A 29 17.41 -45.96 27.80
CA LYS A 29 18.64 -45.74 27.01
C LYS A 29 19.80 -45.14 27.81
N TYR A 30 19.57 -44.73 29.07
CA TYR A 30 20.56 -44.12 29.94
C TYR A 30 20.24 -44.44 31.41
N VAL A 31 21.28 -44.84 32.17
CA VAL A 31 21.25 -44.98 33.63
C VAL A 31 22.30 -44.05 34.18
N LYS A 32 21.90 -43.11 35.04
CA LYS A 32 22.78 -42.09 35.60
C LYS A 32 23.80 -42.74 36.56
N PRO A 33 25.11 -42.46 36.44
CA PRO A 33 26.12 -42.96 37.38
C PRO A 33 25.86 -42.45 38.81
N PRO A 34 26.17 -43.26 39.86
CA PRO A 34 25.86 -42.92 41.26
C PRO A 34 26.57 -41.66 41.80
N GLU A 35 27.65 -41.21 41.16
CA GLU A 35 28.60 -40.26 41.76
C GLU A 35 28.52 -38.82 41.21
N LEU A 36 27.55 -38.49 40.34
CA LEU A 36 27.35 -37.10 39.89
C LEU A 36 25.97 -36.56 40.27
N THR A 37 25.82 -36.25 41.56
CA THR A 37 24.74 -35.39 42.05
C THR A 37 25.33 -34.09 42.55
N VAL A 38 26.00 -33.35 41.65
CA VAL A 38 26.17 -31.91 41.85
C VAL A 38 24.76 -31.33 41.77
N LYS A 39 24.20 -30.91 42.91
CA LYS A 39 23.06 -29.98 42.89
C LYS A 39 23.57 -28.75 42.17
N LEU A 40 23.11 -28.53 40.93
CA LEU A 40 23.25 -27.23 40.28
C LEU A 40 22.68 -26.20 41.26
N GLU A 41 23.51 -25.28 41.72
CA GLU A 41 23.02 -24.06 42.35
C GLU A 41 22.03 -23.42 41.38
N LEU A 42 20.85 -23.05 41.90
CA LEU A 42 19.69 -22.48 41.20
C LEU A 42 19.86 -22.34 39.69
N SER A 43 19.14 -23.16 38.92
CA SER A 43 19.10 -23.08 37.46
C SER A 43 18.95 -21.63 37.00
N SER A 44 20.02 -21.06 36.43
CA SER A 44 20.09 -19.71 35.85
C SER A 44 19.22 -19.55 34.60
N LEU A 45 18.50 -20.60 34.21
CA LEU A 45 17.49 -20.56 33.16
C LEU A 45 16.29 -19.78 33.68
N GLN A 46 16.11 -18.57 33.17
CA GLN A 46 14.89 -17.78 33.36
C GLN A 46 13.68 -18.67 33.04
N LYS A 47 12.71 -18.71 33.94
CA LYS A 47 11.47 -19.42 33.66
C LYS A 47 10.73 -18.66 32.59
N ILE A 48 10.45 -19.31 31.48
CA ILE A 48 9.73 -18.73 30.35
C ILE A 48 8.30 -19.28 30.36
N TRP A 49 7.31 -18.39 30.24
CA TRP A 49 5.91 -18.72 29.98
C TRP A 49 5.54 -18.23 28.57
N HIS A 50 5.47 -19.15 27.60
CA HIS A 50 5.40 -18.82 26.17
C HIS A 50 6.61 -18.02 25.71
N SER A 51 6.44 -16.74 25.35
CA SER A 51 7.55 -15.82 25.06
C SER A 51 7.76 -14.77 26.15
N PHE A 52 7.09 -14.92 27.30
CA PHE A 52 7.23 -14.03 28.44
C PHE A 52 8.28 -14.56 29.42
N ASN A 53 9.18 -13.68 29.86
CA ASN A 53 10.12 -13.94 30.95
C ASN A 53 9.41 -13.78 32.29
N ILE A 54 9.47 -14.80 33.15
CA ILE A 54 8.90 -14.72 34.51
C ILE A 54 9.95 -14.08 35.43
N ILE A 55 9.59 -12.93 36.00
CA ILE A 55 10.41 -12.18 36.95
C ILE A 55 9.57 -11.97 38.21
N GLY A 56 9.91 -12.65 39.31
CA GLY A 56 9.09 -12.65 40.52
C GLY A 56 7.69 -13.21 40.25
N GLU A 57 6.65 -12.43 40.54
CA GLU A 57 5.24 -12.81 40.34
C GLU A 57 4.65 -12.31 39.01
N ARG A 58 5.46 -11.65 38.18
CA ARG A 58 5.03 -11.08 36.89
C ARG A 58 5.67 -11.79 35.71
N ALA A 59 4.96 -11.84 34.58
CA ALA A 59 5.51 -12.31 33.31
C ALA A 59 5.65 -11.13 32.35
N ILE A 60 6.83 -10.95 31.76
CA ILE A 60 7.19 -9.76 30.97
C ILE A 60 7.56 -10.15 29.55
N LEU A 61 7.02 -9.42 28.58
CA LEU A 61 7.41 -9.45 27.17
C LEU A 61 7.86 -8.04 26.78
N THR A 62 9.03 -7.93 26.14
CA THR A 62 9.55 -6.65 25.63
C THR A 62 9.60 -6.66 24.11
N GLY A 63 9.41 -5.49 23.49
CA GLY A 63 9.65 -5.32 22.05
C GLY A 63 11.14 -5.33 21.71
N SER A 64 11.45 -5.10 20.44
CA SER A 64 12.82 -4.82 19.98
C SER A 64 13.20 -3.36 20.21
N TRP A 65 12.20 -2.48 20.32
CA TRP A 65 12.37 -1.05 20.57
C TRP A 65 11.14 -0.45 21.26
N SER A 66 11.25 0.80 21.70
CA SER A 66 10.15 1.60 22.24
C SER A 66 9.59 2.58 21.19
N GLN A 67 8.51 3.30 21.53
CA GLN A 67 7.99 4.41 20.72
C GLN A 67 8.96 5.58 20.55
N CYS A 68 9.99 5.68 21.40
CA CYS A 68 10.99 6.74 21.36
C CYS A 68 12.15 6.42 20.40
N HIS A 69 12.14 5.24 19.77
CA HIS A 69 13.25 4.78 18.95
C HIS A 69 13.38 5.58 17.65
N LYS A 70 14.62 5.91 17.26
CA LYS A 70 14.98 6.72 16.07
C LYS A 70 14.47 6.21 14.72
N ARG A 71 13.90 5.01 14.68
CA ARG A 71 13.21 4.44 13.51
C ARG A 71 11.96 5.24 13.16
N TYR A 72 11.25 5.75 14.17
CA TYR A 72 10.08 6.59 13.96
C TYR A 72 10.51 8.01 13.62
N LEU A 73 9.71 8.69 12.79
CA LEU A 73 10.02 10.02 12.30
C LEU A 73 10.12 11.02 13.47
N PRO A 74 10.99 12.03 13.40
CA PRO A 74 11.11 13.04 14.46
C PRO A 74 9.80 13.78 14.79
N LYS A 75 8.84 13.79 13.85
CA LYS A 75 7.52 14.38 14.03
C LYS A 75 6.53 13.51 14.81
N SER A 76 6.74 12.19 14.88
CA SER A 76 5.86 11.26 15.60
C SER A 76 6.52 10.68 16.85
N ASN A 77 7.80 10.33 16.74
CA ASN A 77 8.62 9.70 17.77
C ASN A 77 8.34 10.28 19.16
N GLY A 78 7.89 9.41 20.08
CA GLY A 78 7.60 9.76 21.46
C GLY A 78 6.21 10.34 21.72
N TYR A 79 5.43 10.66 20.69
CA TYR A 79 4.08 11.22 20.81
C TYR A 79 2.95 10.24 20.46
N GLN A 80 3.29 9.08 19.87
CA GLN A 80 2.30 8.10 19.43
C GLN A 80 1.65 7.25 20.55
N ALA A 81 1.93 7.53 21.83
CA ALA A 81 1.44 6.77 22.99
C ALA A 81 -0.07 6.48 23.02
N PRO A 82 -0.98 7.45 22.83
CA PRO A 82 -2.42 7.16 22.84
C PRO A 82 -2.84 6.22 21.71
N CYS A 83 -2.20 6.33 20.53
CA CYS A 83 -2.45 5.45 19.40
C CYS A 83 -1.92 4.03 19.66
N ASN A 84 -0.70 3.91 20.18
CA ASN A 84 -0.09 2.62 20.57
C ASN A 84 -0.98 1.87 21.58
N CYS A 85 -1.53 2.57 22.57
CA CYS A 85 -2.39 1.96 23.59
C CYS A 85 -3.70 1.43 22.99
N ILE A 86 -4.35 2.21 22.12
CA ILE A 86 -5.58 1.79 21.43
C ILE A 86 -5.31 0.56 20.54
N VAL A 87 -4.18 0.56 19.83
CA VAL A 87 -3.76 -0.56 18.97
C VAL A 87 -3.46 -1.81 19.80
N ALA A 88 -2.73 -1.69 20.91
CA ALA A 88 -2.45 -2.82 21.81
C ALA A 88 -3.74 -3.49 22.31
N ILE A 89 -4.75 -2.69 22.66
CA ILE A 89 -6.07 -3.19 23.06
C ILE A 89 -6.73 -3.93 21.89
N ALA A 90 -6.72 -3.37 20.67
CA ALA A 90 -7.27 -4.06 19.50
C ALA A 90 -6.56 -5.40 19.24
N PHE A 91 -5.23 -5.43 19.28
CA PHE A 91 -4.45 -6.65 19.15
C PHE A 91 -4.85 -7.71 20.18
N SER A 92 -5.08 -7.32 21.45
CA SER A 92 -5.50 -8.23 22.52
C SER A 92 -6.84 -8.94 22.25
N LYS A 93 -7.70 -8.33 21.42
CA LYS A 93 -9.02 -8.85 21.03
C LYS A 93 -9.01 -9.55 19.66
N LEU A 94 -7.98 -9.31 18.85
CA LEU A 94 -7.84 -9.90 17.51
C LEU A 94 -6.96 -11.15 17.50
N PHE A 95 -5.90 -11.17 18.31
CA PHE A 95 -4.88 -12.21 18.26
C PHE A 95 -4.72 -12.92 19.60
N ASP A 96 -4.35 -14.20 19.56
CA ASP A 96 -4.10 -14.99 20.76
C ASP A 96 -2.81 -14.53 21.45
N ILE A 97 -2.94 -14.03 22.68
CA ILE A 97 -1.82 -13.50 23.48
C ILE A 97 -0.73 -14.54 23.78
N THR A 98 -1.06 -15.83 23.74
CA THR A 98 -0.08 -16.91 23.96
C THR A 98 0.93 -17.02 22.82
N LYS A 99 0.63 -16.43 21.65
CA LYS A 99 1.48 -16.41 20.46
C LYS A 99 2.24 -15.09 20.31
N TRP A 100 2.06 -14.14 21.23
CA TRP A 100 2.72 -12.84 21.12
C TRP A 100 4.22 -12.98 21.37
N THR A 101 4.98 -12.33 20.50
CA THR A 101 6.44 -12.22 20.61
C THR A 101 6.83 -10.74 20.54
N TYR A 102 8.13 -10.44 20.63
CA TYR A 102 8.63 -9.08 20.43
C TYR A 102 8.15 -8.48 19.09
N HIS A 103 8.02 -9.29 18.03
CA HIS A 103 7.48 -8.86 16.74
C HIS A 103 6.04 -8.35 16.82
N THR A 104 5.23 -8.92 17.72
CA THR A 104 3.85 -8.45 17.93
C THR A 104 3.84 -7.06 18.56
N LEU A 105 4.72 -6.82 19.53
CA LEU A 105 4.84 -5.50 20.17
C LEU A 105 5.41 -4.46 19.19
N ASP A 106 6.43 -4.82 18.42
CA ASP A 106 6.98 -3.96 17.38
C ASP A 106 5.91 -3.55 16.36
N LYS A 107 5.08 -4.52 15.93
CA LYS A 107 3.96 -4.25 15.02
C LYS A 107 2.88 -3.36 15.64
N ILE A 108 2.59 -3.52 16.94
CA ILE A 108 1.67 -2.61 17.66
C ILE A 108 2.20 -1.18 17.59
N LEU A 109 3.50 -0.98 17.80
CA LEU A 109 4.12 0.34 17.70
C LEU A 109 4.13 0.88 16.27
N ASP A 110 4.42 0.06 15.26
CA ASP A 110 4.40 0.46 13.84
C ASP A 110 2.99 0.91 13.40
N VAL A 111 1.96 0.13 13.75
CA VAL A 111 0.55 0.48 13.45
C VAL A 111 0.12 1.71 14.25
N GLY A 112 0.59 1.86 15.49
CA GLY A 112 0.29 3.03 16.32
C GLY A 112 0.95 4.31 15.83
N ASP A 113 2.19 4.26 15.32
CA ASP A 113 2.86 5.39 14.65
C ASP A 113 2.10 5.80 13.37
N TYR A 114 1.71 4.81 12.56
CA TYR A 114 0.86 5.06 11.39
C TYR A 114 -0.47 5.72 11.78
N LEU A 115 -1.14 5.23 12.82
CA LEU A 115 -2.40 5.79 13.30
C LEU A 115 -2.25 7.23 13.81
N TYR A 116 -1.15 7.53 14.49
CA TYR A 116 -0.81 8.87 14.94
C TYR A 116 -0.65 9.83 13.75
N LEU A 117 0.20 9.48 12.78
CA LEU A 117 0.43 10.28 11.57
C LEU A 117 -0.84 10.47 10.75
N ARG A 118 -1.65 9.40 10.64
CA ARG A 118 -2.95 9.44 9.96
C ARG A 118 -3.93 10.38 10.67
N THR A 119 -3.97 10.35 11.99
CA THR A 119 -4.83 11.25 12.78
C THR A 119 -4.44 12.70 12.54
N LEU A 120 -3.15 13.04 12.59
CA LEU A 120 -2.68 14.40 12.28
C LEU A 120 -3.04 14.85 10.86
N PHE A 121 -2.83 13.97 9.88
CA PHE A 121 -3.17 14.24 8.48
C PHE A 121 -4.68 14.50 8.30
N MET A 122 -5.53 13.68 8.93
CA MET A 122 -6.99 13.83 8.84
C MET A 122 -7.50 15.09 9.54
N MET A 123 -6.87 15.50 10.63
CA MET A 123 -7.22 16.73 11.35
C MET A 123 -6.68 18.00 10.66
N GLN A 124 -5.81 17.86 9.65
CA GLN A 124 -5.09 18.98 8.99
C GLN A 124 -4.28 19.83 9.97
N ILE A 125 -3.74 19.22 11.03
CA ILE A 125 -2.97 19.93 12.06
C ILE A 125 -1.49 19.70 11.84
N ASN A 126 -0.76 20.76 11.47
CA ASN A 126 0.68 20.68 11.18
C ASN A 126 1.57 20.86 12.42
N ASP A 127 1.09 21.54 13.48
CA ASP A 127 1.94 22.00 14.58
C ASP A 127 1.68 21.32 15.95
N LYS A 128 0.66 20.47 16.06
CA LYS A 128 0.32 19.79 17.32
C LYS A 128 1.12 18.51 17.46
N LYS A 129 1.91 18.42 18.53
CA LYS A 129 2.74 17.25 18.84
C LYS A 129 2.01 16.21 19.71
N GLU A 130 1.18 16.62 20.66
CA GLU A 130 0.53 15.68 21.57
C GLU A 130 -0.96 15.49 21.25
N LEU A 131 -1.37 14.25 20.99
CA LEU A 131 -2.78 13.90 20.83
C LEU A 131 -3.36 13.50 22.20
N SER A 132 -4.58 13.95 22.50
CA SER A 132 -5.37 13.32 23.56
C SER A 132 -6.04 12.05 23.03
N LEU A 133 -6.40 11.14 23.93
CA LEU A 133 -7.06 9.88 23.54
C LEU A 133 -8.34 10.10 22.73
N CYS A 134 -9.13 11.13 23.05
CA CYS A 134 -10.37 11.46 22.36
C CYS A 134 -10.15 12.00 20.93
N GLU A 135 -8.96 12.50 20.62
CA GLU A 135 -8.61 13.04 19.31
C GLU A 135 -8.10 11.97 18.35
N VAL A 136 -7.73 10.79 18.86
CA VAL A 136 -7.26 9.68 18.02
C VAL A 136 -8.36 9.26 17.05
N TYR A 137 -8.00 9.07 15.79
CA TYR A 137 -8.95 8.55 14.82
C TYR A 137 -9.28 7.08 15.14
N HIS A 138 -10.53 6.80 15.49
CA HIS A 138 -10.93 5.49 16.02
C HIS A 138 -11.04 4.36 14.99
N THR A 139 -10.86 4.66 13.70
CA THR A 139 -10.98 3.65 12.63
C THR A 139 -9.67 3.50 11.86
N TYR A 140 -9.08 2.31 11.93
CA TYR A 140 -7.78 2.04 11.33
C TYR A 140 -7.67 0.58 10.89
N TYR A 141 -6.55 0.25 10.27
CA TYR A 141 -6.29 -1.07 9.71
C TYR A 141 -5.21 -1.79 10.53
N ILE A 142 -5.43 -3.07 10.77
CA ILE A 142 -4.41 -4.01 11.23
C ILE A 142 -4.38 -5.12 10.20
N ASP A 143 -3.32 -5.17 9.39
CA ASP A 143 -3.26 -6.02 8.20
C ASP A 143 -4.49 -5.80 7.31
N ASN A 144 -5.16 -6.88 6.89
CA ASN A 144 -6.39 -6.85 6.10
C ASN A 144 -7.65 -6.63 6.97
N ILE A 145 -7.53 -6.35 8.27
CA ILE A 145 -8.67 -6.17 9.17
C ILE A 145 -8.87 -4.68 9.41
N LYS A 146 -10.03 -4.15 9.03
CA LYS A 146 -10.45 -2.82 9.45
C LYS A 146 -11.08 -2.91 10.83
N VAL A 147 -10.58 -2.09 11.74
CA VAL A 147 -11.02 -2.01 13.13
C VAL A 147 -11.58 -0.62 13.38
N THR A 148 -12.76 -0.56 13.98
CA THR A 148 -13.31 0.65 14.58
C THR A 148 -13.39 0.43 16.08
N MET A 149 -12.72 1.30 16.83
CA MET A 149 -12.68 1.30 18.28
C MET A 149 -13.82 2.15 18.84
N ASP A 150 -14.37 1.74 19.97
CA ASP A 150 -15.25 2.53 20.80
C ASP A 150 -14.51 2.98 22.07
N ILE A 151 -14.60 4.27 22.37
CA ILE A 151 -14.07 4.89 23.59
C ILE A 151 -15.21 5.45 24.47
N LYS A 152 -16.47 5.14 24.15
CA LYS A 152 -17.63 5.54 24.93
C LYS A 152 -17.76 4.65 26.16
N GLY A 153 -18.02 5.27 27.31
CA GLY A 153 -18.27 4.57 28.57
C GLY A 153 -18.03 5.45 29.78
N LYS A 154 -18.33 4.93 30.98
CA LYS A 154 -18.05 5.60 32.25
C LYS A 154 -16.54 5.77 32.38
N LYS A 155 -16.08 7.03 32.41
CA LYS A 155 -14.68 7.36 32.71
C LYS A 155 -14.48 7.32 34.22
N TYR A 156 -13.38 6.74 34.65
CA TYR A 156 -13.00 6.69 36.05
C TYR A 156 -11.85 7.66 36.27
N SER A 157 -11.93 8.47 37.32
CA SER A 157 -10.89 9.43 37.65
C SER A 157 -10.64 9.43 39.15
N GLY A 158 -9.39 9.59 39.53
CA GLY A 158 -8.98 9.61 40.93
C GLY A 158 -7.57 10.16 41.07
N LYS A 159 -6.99 9.98 42.26
CA LYS A 159 -5.57 10.25 42.54
C LYS A 159 -4.84 8.93 42.74
N LEU A 160 -3.56 8.88 42.40
CA LEU A 160 -2.76 7.65 42.45
C LEU A 160 -2.64 7.12 43.88
N LEU A 161 -2.32 8.01 44.82
CA LEU A 161 -2.25 7.74 46.25
C LEU A 161 -3.56 8.16 46.92
N PRO A 162 -4.03 7.41 47.95
CA PRO A 162 -5.15 7.83 48.77
C PRO A 162 -4.80 9.13 49.52
N ASP A 163 -5.65 10.16 49.39
CA ASP A 163 -5.59 11.35 50.24
C ASP A 163 -6.47 11.15 51.49
N LEU A 164 -6.50 12.13 52.39
CA LEU A 164 -7.44 12.18 53.53
C LEU A 164 -8.92 12.32 53.09
N ASP A 165 -9.17 12.69 51.83
CA ASP A 165 -10.50 12.78 51.25
C ASP A 165 -10.98 11.39 50.79
N ASP A 166 -12.29 11.12 50.78
CA ASP A 166 -12.97 9.86 50.43
C ASP A 166 -12.76 9.34 48.99
N THR A 167 -11.62 9.64 48.35
CA THR A 167 -11.29 9.19 46.99
C THR A 167 -10.85 7.72 47.02
N PRO A 168 -11.53 6.81 46.31
CA PRO A 168 -11.17 5.40 46.34
C PRO A 168 -9.78 5.18 45.69
N PRO A 169 -8.95 4.28 46.25
CA PRO A 169 -7.62 4.00 45.74
C PRO A 169 -7.68 3.36 44.34
N LEU A 170 -6.60 3.49 43.58
CA LEU A 170 -6.52 2.94 42.20
C LEU A 170 -6.84 1.43 42.16
N ALA A 171 -6.45 0.67 43.18
CA ALA A 171 -6.74 -0.76 43.27
C ALA A 171 -8.25 -1.07 43.24
N ASP A 172 -9.05 -0.30 43.98
CA ASP A 172 -10.50 -0.48 44.05
C ASP A 172 -11.18 -0.04 42.76
N ILE A 173 -10.72 1.07 42.18
CA ILE A 173 -11.20 1.54 40.87
C ILE A 173 -10.87 0.53 39.77
N LEU A 174 -9.67 -0.07 39.76
CA LEU A 174 -9.32 -1.11 38.80
C LEU A 174 -10.19 -2.35 38.96
N LYS A 175 -10.55 -2.70 40.20
CA LYS A 175 -11.47 -3.81 40.48
C LYS A 175 -12.87 -3.52 39.93
N GLU A 176 -13.46 -2.37 40.25
CA GLU A 176 -14.76 -1.93 39.71
C GLU A 176 -14.73 -1.83 38.17
N PHE A 177 -13.63 -1.32 37.61
CA PHE A 177 -13.45 -1.21 36.18
C PHE A 177 -13.48 -2.58 35.50
N PHE A 178 -12.69 -3.54 35.97
CA PHE A 178 -12.61 -4.86 35.36
C PHE A 178 -13.84 -5.76 35.60
N GLU A 179 -14.71 -5.38 36.54
CA GLU A 179 -16.04 -6.01 36.70
C GLU A 179 -16.99 -5.65 35.55
N THR A 180 -16.85 -4.46 34.96
CA THR A 180 -17.75 -3.95 33.90
C THR A 180 -17.11 -3.88 32.52
N GLN A 181 -15.78 -3.69 32.47
CA GLN A 181 -15.02 -3.43 31.25
C GLN A 181 -13.88 -4.45 31.12
N GLN A 182 -13.56 -4.83 29.88
CA GLN A 182 -12.49 -5.81 29.62
C GLN A 182 -11.15 -5.17 29.22
N SER A 183 -11.17 -3.87 28.89
CA SER A 183 -10.00 -3.13 28.44
C SER A 183 -10.21 -1.62 28.48
N GLY A 184 -9.14 -0.88 28.69
CA GLY A 184 -9.14 0.58 28.72
C GLY A 184 -7.73 1.17 28.72
N VAL A 185 -7.67 2.48 28.56
CA VAL A 185 -6.42 3.25 28.61
C VAL A 185 -6.38 4.04 29.91
N LEU A 186 -5.35 3.80 30.72
CA LEU A 186 -5.05 4.55 31.93
C LEU A 186 -4.13 5.72 31.57
N ILE A 187 -4.53 6.93 31.93
CA ILE A 187 -3.83 8.19 31.64
C ILE A 187 -3.40 8.81 32.95
N ILE A 188 -2.09 8.98 33.17
CA ILE A 188 -1.52 9.55 34.40
C ILE A 188 -0.37 10.47 34.05
N GLY A 189 -0.44 11.75 34.48
CA GLY A 189 0.66 12.70 34.28
C GLY A 189 1.09 12.87 32.81
N GLY A 190 0.16 12.74 31.85
CA GLY A 190 0.45 12.80 30.41
C GLY A 190 0.98 11.49 29.79
N ARG A 191 1.15 10.43 30.59
CA ARG A 191 1.50 9.08 30.11
C ARG A 191 0.24 8.26 29.86
N TYR A 192 0.34 7.33 28.92
CA TYR A 192 -0.74 6.46 28.49
C TYR A 192 -0.32 5.00 28.66
N PHE A 193 -1.17 4.20 29.30
CA PHE A 193 -0.96 2.78 29.50
C PHE A 193 -2.19 2.02 29.03
N ALA A 194 -2.00 0.97 28.25
CA ALA A 194 -3.09 0.07 27.89
C ALA A 194 -3.25 -1.02 28.95
N LEU A 195 -4.47 -1.14 29.47
CA LEU A 195 -4.87 -2.16 30.42
C LEU A 195 -5.91 -3.06 29.77
N PHE A 196 -5.71 -4.37 29.85
CA PHE A 196 -6.70 -5.32 29.32
C PHE A 196 -6.66 -6.66 30.05
N MET A 197 -7.83 -7.30 30.11
CA MET A 197 -8.00 -8.64 30.66
C MET A 197 -8.12 -9.64 29.51
N VAL A 198 -7.36 -10.74 29.61
CA VAL A 198 -7.50 -11.91 28.75
C VAL A 198 -7.60 -13.16 29.62
N LYS A 199 -8.74 -13.86 29.53
CA LYS A 199 -9.08 -15.01 30.37
C LYS A 199 -9.08 -14.63 31.86
N LYS A 200 -8.02 -14.99 32.61
CA LYS A 200 -7.83 -14.70 34.04
C LYS A 200 -6.53 -13.94 34.33
N GLY A 201 -5.89 -13.40 33.28
CA GLY A 201 -4.67 -12.59 33.42
C GLY A 201 -4.97 -11.13 33.11
N TYR A 202 -4.34 -10.24 33.87
CA TYR A 202 -4.37 -8.80 33.63
C TYR A 202 -3.06 -8.38 32.98
N TYR A 203 -3.18 -7.54 31.95
CA TYR A 203 -2.04 -7.09 31.16
C TYR A 203 -1.90 -5.58 31.24
N PHE A 204 -0.65 -5.14 31.30
CA PHE A 204 -0.22 -3.75 31.33
C PHE A 204 0.76 -3.54 30.19
N PHE A 205 0.42 -2.67 29.25
CA PHE A 205 1.29 -2.29 28.14
C PHE A 205 1.72 -0.83 28.26
N ASP A 206 3.03 -0.61 28.23
CA ASP A 206 3.65 0.71 28.18
C ASP A 206 4.55 0.83 26.94
N PRO A 207 4.25 1.75 26.00
CA PRO A 207 5.03 1.92 24.79
C PRO A 207 6.36 2.65 24.98
N LEU A 208 6.65 3.22 26.16
CA LEU A 208 7.87 3.98 26.44
C LEU A 208 9.12 3.10 26.64
N ASP A 209 10.26 3.74 26.92
CA ASP A 209 11.55 3.08 27.13
C ASP A 209 11.57 2.33 28.48
N HIS A 210 11.76 1.02 28.42
CA HIS A 210 11.99 0.13 29.57
C HIS A 210 13.24 -0.73 29.35
N GLU A 211 13.78 -1.23 30.46
CA GLU A 211 14.78 -2.29 30.49
C GLU A 211 14.16 -3.66 30.19
N LYS A 212 15.00 -4.67 29.93
CA LYS A 212 14.54 -6.04 29.63
C LYS A 212 13.85 -6.73 30.81
N ASP A 213 14.10 -6.26 32.04
CA ASP A 213 13.44 -6.73 33.26
C ASP A 213 12.14 -5.96 33.59
N GLY A 214 11.73 -5.06 32.70
CA GLY A 214 10.57 -4.19 32.82
C GLY A 214 10.75 -3.04 33.82
N SER A 215 11.99 -2.76 34.25
CA SER A 215 12.29 -1.56 35.03
C SER A 215 12.48 -0.32 34.13
N GLU A 216 12.49 0.85 34.75
CA GLU A 216 12.68 2.12 34.06
C GLU A 216 14.02 2.18 33.33
N TRP A 217 13.99 2.62 32.07
CA TRP A 217 15.19 2.91 31.28
C TRP A 217 15.97 4.10 31.85
N LYS A 218 17.25 3.91 32.13
CA LYS A 218 18.11 4.95 32.75
C LYS A 218 19.08 5.62 31.79
N GLU A 219 19.18 5.14 30.56
CA GLU A 219 20.14 5.67 29.57
C GLU A 219 19.47 6.67 28.61
N TYR A 220 20.07 6.84 27.43
CA TYR A 220 19.56 7.74 26.39
C TYR A 220 18.19 7.31 25.88
N ARG A 221 17.25 8.25 25.84
CA ARG A 221 15.89 8.06 25.30
C ARG A 221 15.93 7.45 23.90
N GLY A 222 15.06 6.47 23.66
CA GLY A 222 14.92 5.78 22.38
C GLY A 222 15.82 4.55 22.18
N ASN A 223 16.63 4.19 23.17
CA ASN A 223 17.41 2.94 23.17
C ASN A 223 16.78 1.84 24.04
N GLY A 224 15.68 2.13 24.73
CA GLY A 224 14.94 1.15 25.52
C GLY A 224 13.93 0.36 24.71
N TYR A 225 13.18 -0.49 25.42
CA TYR A 225 12.20 -1.42 24.84
C TYR A 225 10.80 -1.07 25.34
N CYS A 226 9.77 -1.22 24.50
CA CYS A 226 8.40 -1.21 25.02
C CYS A 226 8.13 -2.45 25.88
N LEU A 227 7.18 -2.33 26.80
CA LEU A 227 6.90 -3.32 27.84
C LEU A 227 5.46 -3.82 27.78
N LEU A 228 5.29 -5.14 27.83
CA LEU A 228 4.03 -5.81 28.16
C LEU A 228 4.22 -6.70 29.38
N ALA A 229 3.59 -6.34 30.49
CA ALA A 229 3.59 -7.12 31.72
C ALA A 229 2.25 -7.84 31.93
N ARG A 230 2.29 -9.05 32.47
CA ARG A 230 1.13 -9.85 32.88
C ARG A 230 1.20 -10.15 34.37
N VAL A 231 0.08 -9.93 35.05
CA VAL A 231 -0.14 -10.25 36.47
C VAL A 231 -1.42 -11.07 36.66
N VAL A 232 -1.57 -11.65 37.85
CA VAL A 232 -2.68 -12.57 38.18
C VAL A 232 -3.85 -11.82 38.83
N SER A 233 -3.56 -10.75 39.57
CA SER A 233 -4.56 -9.95 40.31
C SER A 233 -4.51 -8.47 39.92
N THR A 234 -5.64 -7.76 40.01
CA THR A 234 -5.69 -6.30 39.84
C THR A 234 -4.82 -5.56 40.85
N SER A 235 -4.69 -6.10 42.08
CA SER A 235 -3.83 -5.52 43.11
C SER A 235 -2.35 -5.46 42.72
N GLN A 236 -1.90 -6.36 41.83
CA GLN A 236 -0.52 -6.40 41.33
C GLN A 236 -0.29 -5.41 40.17
N LEU A 237 -1.34 -4.82 39.57
CA LEU A 237 -1.18 -3.79 38.54
C LEU A 237 -0.76 -2.44 39.14
N VAL A 238 -1.19 -2.13 40.36
CA VAL A 238 -0.90 -0.84 40.99
C VAL A 238 0.61 -0.64 41.20
N PRO A 239 1.36 -1.60 41.77
CA PRO A 239 2.82 -1.48 41.87
C PRO A 239 3.51 -1.30 40.52
N LEU A 240 3.02 -1.96 39.45
CA LEU A 240 3.57 -1.77 38.10
C LEU A 240 3.37 -0.34 37.59
N VAL A 241 2.22 0.24 37.85
CA VAL A 241 1.91 1.63 37.48
C VAL A 241 2.79 2.59 38.29
N GLU A 242 2.92 2.37 39.60
CA GLU A 242 3.71 3.21 40.51
C GLU A 242 5.22 3.15 40.21
N GLU A 243 5.79 1.95 40.06
CA GLU A 243 7.21 1.73 39.70
C GLU A 243 7.59 2.49 38.42
N ASN A 244 6.66 2.57 37.48
CA ASN A 244 6.89 3.19 36.18
C ASN A 244 6.59 4.69 36.12
N LEU A 245 5.94 5.30 37.12
CA LEU A 245 5.48 6.69 37.05
C LEU A 245 6.39 7.73 37.72
N LYS A 246 7.14 7.35 38.77
CA LYS A 246 7.98 8.24 39.61
C LYS A 246 7.48 9.70 39.65
N CYS A 247 6.27 9.90 40.16
CA CYS A 247 5.72 11.24 40.35
C CYS A 247 5.95 11.69 41.80
N VAL A 248 6.49 12.91 41.98
CA VAL A 248 6.69 13.52 43.31
C VAL A 248 5.36 14.05 43.87
N ASP A 249 4.43 14.41 42.99
CA ASP A 249 3.16 15.02 43.32
C ASP A 249 2.01 14.08 42.94
N ASN A 250 1.32 13.50 43.94
CA ASN A 250 0.19 12.55 43.80
C ASN A 250 -0.70 12.84 42.57
N PRO A 251 -0.43 12.25 41.39
CA PRO A 251 -1.00 12.74 40.15
C PRO A 251 -2.44 12.26 39.99
N LYS A 252 -3.27 13.10 39.36
CA LYS A 252 -4.61 12.67 38.93
C LYS A 252 -4.49 11.67 37.79
N PHE A 253 -5.33 10.63 37.83
CA PHE A 253 -5.46 9.68 36.75
C PHE A 253 -6.85 9.74 36.09
N CYS A 254 -6.91 9.29 34.84
CA CYS A 254 -8.14 9.06 34.10
C CYS A 254 -8.06 7.70 33.41
N LEU A 255 -9.00 6.81 33.70
CA LEU A 255 -9.14 5.51 33.06
C LEU A 255 -10.35 5.55 32.12
N VAL A 256 -10.07 5.36 30.83
CA VAL A 256 -11.06 5.44 29.76
C VAL A 256 -11.29 4.04 29.20
N PRO A 257 -12.53 3.51 29.21
CA PRO A 257 -12.83 2.22 28.60
C PRO A 257 -12.60 2.27 27.09
N CYS A 258 -12.05 1.20 26.53
CA CYS A 258 -11.78 1.08 25.11
C CYS A 258 -12.11 -0.35 24.65
N THR A 259 -12.93 -0.49 23.62
CA THR A 259 -13.30 -1.80 23.05
C THR A 259 -13.37 -1.73 21.52
N ILE A 260 -13.44 -2.88 20.84
CA ILE A 260 -13.71 -2.93 19.41
C ILE A 260 -15.22 -2.77 19.19
N LEU A 261 -15.63 -1.68 18.53
CA LEU A 261 -17.01 -1.50 18.09
C LEU A 261 -17.35 -2.41 16.92
N ARG A 262 -16.46 -2.43 15.91
CA ARG A 262 -16.65 -3.16 14.68
C ARG A 262 -15.32 -3.64 14.14
N LYS A 263 -15.30 -4.88 13.64
CA LYS A 263 -14.19 -5.41 12.84
C LYS A 263 -14.75 -6.15 11.64
N PHE A 264 -14.07 -6.02 10.51
CA PHE A 264 -14.34 -6.84 9.32
C PHE A 264 -13.02 -7.07 8.59
N GLU A 265 -12.89 -8.27 8.05
CA GLU A 265 -11.80 -8.63 7.17
C GLU A 265 -12.12 -8.05 5.79
N ILE A 266 -11.24 -7.20 5.28
CA ILE A 266 -11.35 -6.70 3.92
C ILE A 266 -11.02 -7.86 3.01
N ASN A 267 -11.95 -8.17 2.12
CA ASN A 267 -11.74 -9.24 1.17
C ASN A 267 -10.81 -8.74 0.06
N THR A 268 -9.50 -8.87 0.31
CA THR A 268 -8.47 -8.79 -0.72
C THR A 268 -8.24 -10.15 -1.40
N LYS A 269 -9.00 -11.20 -1.05
CA LYS A 269 -8.82 -12.52 -1.67
C LYS A 269 -9.19 -12.43 -3.14
N PHE A 270 -8.21 -12.81 -3.93
CA PHE A 270 -8.27 -12.88 -5.37
C PHE A 270 -9.40 -13.80 -5.83
N PRO A 271 -10.06 -13.48 -6.95
CA PRO A 271 -10.78 -14.49 -7.70
C PRO A 271 -9.83 -15.64 -8.07
N SER A 272 -10.31 -16.87 -8.04
CA SER A 272 -9.52 -18.09 -8.27
C SER A 272 -8.85 -18.13 -9.66
N CYS A 273 -9.38 -17.38 -10.61
CA CYS A 273 -8.77 -17.12 -11.90
C CYS A 273 -9.12 -15.70 -12.39
N MET A 274 -8.32 -15.17 -13.31
CA MET A 274 -8.50 -13.81 -13.83
C MET A 274 -9.80 -13.64 -14.65
N GLU A 275 -10.39 -14.73 -15.14
CA GLU A 275 -11.72 -14.68 -15.79
C GLU A 275 -12.84 -14.33 -14.79
N ASP A 276 -12.67 -14.63 -13.50
CA ASP A 276 -13.64 -14.29 -12.45
C ASP A 276 -13.56 -12.79 -12.03
N ALA A 277 -12.51 -12.06 -12.46
CA ALA A 277 -12.29 -10.65 -12.11
C ALA A 277 -13.04 -9.65 -13.01
N ASN A 278 -13.63 -10.09 -14.12
CA ASN A 278 -14.37 -9.25 -15.08
C ASN A 278 -13.61 -7.96 -15.51
N LEU A 279 -12.28 -8.04 -15.68
CA LEU A 279 -11.43 -6.94 -16.18
C LEU A 279 -11.23 -6.95 -17.69
N GLU A 280 -11.99 -7.78 -18.42
CA GLU A 280 -12.03 -7.65 -19.88
C GLU A 280 -12.67 -6.31 -20.25
N LEU A 281 -11.83 -5.33 -20.58
CA LEU A 281 -12.23 -4.14 -21.31
C LEU A 281 -12.87 -4.61 -22.62
N LYS A 282 -14.19 -4.77 -22.63
CA LYS A 282 -14.95 -4.99 -23.85
C LYS A 282 -14.87 -3.71 -24.67
N ILE A 283 -13.91 -3.65 -25.57
CA ILE A 283 -13.90 -2.66 -26.65
C ILE A 283 -15.21 -2.88 -27.42
N PRO A 284 -16.08 -1.86 -27.58
CA PRO A 284 -17.27 -2.00 -28.40
C PRO A 284 -16.86 -2.41 -29.82
N PRO A 285 -17.58 -3.34 -30.47
CA PRO A 285 -17.25 -3.74 -31.83
C PRO A 285 -17.27 -2.51 -32.75
N MET A 286 -16.18 -2.34 -33.50
CA MET A 286 -16.02 -1.32 -34.53
C MET A 286 -17.17 -1.51 -35.54
N LYS A 287 -18.15 -0.61 -35.52
CA LYS A 287 -19.18 -0.58 -36.57
C LYS A 287 -18.60 0.18 -37.75
N ASP A 288 -18.19 -0.56 -38.77
CA ASP A 288 -18.00 -0.02 -40.11
C ASP A 288 -19.35 0.52 -40.60
N LYS A 289 -19.53 1.83 -40.52
CA LYS A 289 -20.51 2.55 -41.34
C LYS A 289 -19.80 3.64 -42.09
N LEU A 290 -19.35 3.27 -43.30
CA LEU A 290 -19.26 4.18 -44.42
C LEU A 290 -20.62 4.89 -44.57
N ILE A 291 -20.67 6.17 -44.27
CA ILE A 291 -21.75 7.06 -44.71
C ILE A 291 -21.11 8.05 -45.66
N GLU A 292 -21.36 7.83 -46.95
CA GLU A 292 -21.08 8.79 -48.02
C GLU A 292 -21.76 10.12 -47.70
N SER A 293 -20.97 11.19 -47.68
CA SER A 293 -21.48 12.55 -47.61
C SER A 293 -22.05 12.97 -48.98
N LYS A 294 -23.27 13.52 -48.96
CA LYS A 294 -23.72 14.46 -50.01
C LYS A 294 -23.89 15.84 -49.37
N PRO A 295 -23.49 16.92 -50.06
CA PRO A 295 -23.58 18.27 -49.53
C PRO A 295 -25.02 18.78 -49.69
N THR A 296 -25.51 19.58 -48.73
CA THR A 296 -26.71 20.38 -48.94
C THR A 296 -26.54 21.74 -48.29
N GLU A 297 -27.01 22.74 -49.03
CA GLU A 297 -26.72 24.16 -48.99
C GLU A 297 -27.14 24.86 -47.71
N SER A 298 -26.41 25.94 -47.42
CA SER A 298 -26.76 26.99 -46.49
C SER A 298 -28.09 27.66 -46.87
N THR A 299 -28.98 27.86 -45.89
CA THR A 299 -30.03 28.88 -46.00
C THR A 299 -30.08 29.68 -44.70
N LEU A 300 -29.75 30.96 -44.82
CA LEU A 300 -29.98 32.01 -43.82
C LEU A 300 -31.49 32.25 -43.70
N ILE A 301 -32.01 32.31 -42.48
CA ILE A 301 -33.29 32.98 -42.20
C ILE A 301 -33.15 33.79 -40.91
N HIS A 302 -33.63 35.03 -41.01
CA HIS A 302 -33.61 36.16 -40.09
C HIS A 302 -34.32 35.92 -38.75
N GLU A 303 -33.84 36.67 -37.76
CA GLU A 303 -34.47 37.03 -36.49
C GLU A 303 -35.80 37.77 -36.70
N ASP A 304 -36.79 37.51 -35.83
CA ASP A 304 -37.79 38.50 -35.36
C ASP A 304 -38.37 38.03 -34.00
N GLU A 305 -38.14 38.89 -32.99
CA GLU A 305 -38.97 39.38 -31.85
C GLU A 305 -40.04 38.47 -31.19
N LEU A 306 -40.40 38.54 -29.90
CA LEU A 306 -40.01 39.22 -28.65
C LEU A 306 -40.92 38.59 -27.56
N GLU A 307 -40.46 38.46 -26.31
CA GLU A 307 -41.16 38.88 -25.07
C GLU A 307 -40.44 38.32 -23.83
N ILE A 308 -39.73 39.21 -23.13
CA ILE A 308 -39.26 39.03 -21.76
C ILE A 308 -39.93 40.17 -20.97
N GLU A 309 -40.76 39.82 -19.99
CA GLU A 309 -41.10 40.72 -18.89
C GLU A 309 -40.21 40.37 -17.69
N GLU A 310 -39.41 41.35 -17.28
CA GLU A 310 -38.60 41.38 -16.05
C GLU A 310 -39.44 41.84 -14.84
N ILE A 311 -38.93 41.52 -13.64
CA ILE A 311 -38.99 42.27 -12.35
C ILE A 311 -38.38 41.33 -11.30
N GLU A 312 -37.49 41.67 -10.38
CA GLU A 312 -36.74 42.86 -9.98
C GLU A 312 -35.66 42.35 -9.00
N GLU A 313 -34.46 42.93 -8.99
CA GLU A 313 -33.69 43.08 -7.75
C GLU A 313 -32.99 44.43 -7.78
N SER A 314 -33.27 45.22 -6.75
CA SER A 314 -32.96 46.65 -6.59
C SER A 314 -31.58 46.91 -5.99
N ASP A 315 -30.97 47.97 -6.51
CA ASP A 315 -29.68 48.59 -6.21
C ASP A 315 -29.53 49.24 -4.80
N GLU A 316 -28.28 49.54 -4.42
CA GLU A 316 -27.74 50.91 -4.22
C GLU A 316 -26.43 50.85 -3.38
N GLU A 317 -25.25 51.14 -3.95
CA GLU A 317 -24.58 52.48 -4.14
C GLU A 317 -23.69 52.87 -2.92
N GLN A 318 -22.57 53.63 -2.96
CA GLN A 318 -22.05 54.65 -3.89
C GLN A 318 -20.58 55.08 -3.55
N SER A 319 -19.86 55.56 -4.60
CA SER A 319 -18.89 56.70 -4.73
C SER A 319 -17.54 56.73 -3.94
N VAL A 320 -16.41 57.31 -4.41
CA VAL A 320 -16.15 58.63 -5.05
C VAL A 320 -14.87 58.65 -5.94
N GLU A 321 -14.88 59.53 -6.96
CA GLU A 321 -13.86 59.89 -7.98
C GLU A 321 -12.66 60.76 -7.51
N LEU A 322 -11.62 60.91 -8.38
CA LEU A 322 -11.01 62.18 -8.89
C LEU A 322 -9.59 61.90 -9.49
N GLU A 323 -9.44 61.87 -10.83
CA GLU A 323 -8.84 62.90 -11.73
C GLU A 323 -7.32 63.19 -11.57
N SER A 324 -6.48 62.73 -12.52
CA SER A 324 -5.82 63.47 -13.65
C SER A 324 -4.51 64.20 -13.24
N GLU A 325 -3.38 64.15 -13.94
CA GLU A 325 -3.10 64.69 -15.29
C GLU A 325 -1.87 64.02 -15.98
N LYS A 326 -1.79 64.29 -17.30
CA LYS A 326 -0.96 63.71 -18.37
C LYS A 326 0.47 64.28 -18.45
N LEU A 327 1.33 63.60 -19.20
CA LEU A 327 2.22 64.17 -20.24
C LEU A 327 2.84 63.04 -21.10
N ASP A 328 2.25 62.80 -22.26
CA ASP A 328 2.81 62.87 -23.64
C ASP A 328 4.35 62.90 -23.77
N ASP A 329 5.03 62.38 -24.80
CA ASP A 329 4.75 61.65 -26.04
C ASP A 329 6.15 61.45 -26.72
N LYS A 330 6.21 60.57 -27.73
CA LYS A 330 7.30 60.30 -28.71
C LYS A 330 8.34 59.26 -28.28
N GLY A 331 8.62 58.19 -29.02
CA GLY A 331 8.33 57.90 -30.43
C GLY A 331 9.64 57.51 -31.13
N ASP A 332 9.78 56.21 -31.40
CA ASP A 332 10.54 55.53 -32.48
C ASP A 332 12.00 55.87 -32.81
N ALA A 333 12.89 54.87 -32.71
CA ALA A 333 13.44 54.11 -33.86
C ALA A 333 14.73 53.33 -33.49
N LYS A 334 14.79 52.05 -33.90
CA LYS A 334 15.97 51.15 -33.97
C LYS A 334 16.83 51.49 -35.21
N PRO A 335 17.93 50.76 -35.55
CA PRO A 335 18.90 49.95 -34.79
C PRO A 335 20.36 50.44 -35.04
N ASP A 336 21.38 49.81 -34.45
CA ASP A 336 22.46 49.07 -35.18
C ASP A 336 23.75 48.89 -34.34
N ASP A 337 24.48 47.84 -34.71
CA ASP A 337 25.66 47.21 -34.13
C ASP A 337 26.85 48.11 -33.77
N THR A 338 27.54 47.79 -32.65
CA THR A 338 29.01 47.49 -32.60
C THR A 338 29.53 47.23 -31.16
N LYS A 339 30.16 46.06 -30.96
CA LYS A 339 31.29 45.83 -30.01
C LYS A 339 32.60 46.28 -30.71
N PRO A 340 33.79 46.38 -30.07
CA PRO A 340 34.26 45.89 -28.76
C PRO A 340 34.88 47.06 -27.93
N GLU A 341 35.53 46.96 -26.76
CA GLU A 341 36.65 46.11 -26.37
C GLU A 341 37.05 46.41 -24.90
N GLU A 342 37.89 45.55 -24.36
CA GLU A 342 38.36 45.41 -22.99
C GLU A 342 39.16 46.60 -22.46
N THR A 343 39.13 46.84 -21.15
CA THR A 343 40.38 46.92 -20.35
C THR A 343 40.12 46.90 -18.85
N ALA A 344 40.85 46.02 -18.18
CA ALA A 344 40.93 45.87 -16.75
C ALA A 344 41.70 47.04 -16.10
N THR A 345 41.34 47.41 -14.87
CA THR A 345 42.37 47.62 -13.82
C THR A 345 41.77 47.58 -12.42
N GLN A 346 42.30 46.65 -11.62
CA GLN A 346 42.19 46.61 -10.17
C GLN A 346 42.91 47.81 -9.55
N THR A 347 42.38 48.37 -8.45
CA THR A 347 43.25 48.84 -7.36
C THR A 347 42.58 48.75 -5.99
N LYS A 348 43.25 48.03 -5.08
CA LYS A 348 42.97 47.88 -3.64
C LYS A 348 43.42 49.12 -2.85
N ARG A 349 42.74 49.44 -1.73
CA ARG A 349 43.28 49.92 -0.41
C ARG A 349 42.09 50.10 0.58
N ARG A 350 41.88 49.23 1.59
CA ARG A 350 42.38 49.23 3.00
C ARG A 350 42.20 50.59 3.73
N LEU A 351 41.24 50.72 4.68
CA LEU A 351 41.34 50.56 6.17
C LEU A 351 42.24 51.66 6.79
N ASP A 352 41.90 52.51 7.76
CA ASP A 352 41.13 52.40 9.03
C ASP A 352 40.82 53.80 9.62
N ALA A 353 39.79 53.94 10.48
CA ALA A 353 39.85 54.63 11.81
C ALA A 353 38.48 54.74 12.55
N ARG A 354 38.45 54.30 13.82
CA ARG A 354 37.40 54.38 14.87
C ARG A 354 37.31 55.82 15.47
N ALA A 355 36.30 56.36 16.19
CA ALA A 355 35.13 55.95 17.01
C ALA A 355 34.21 57.20 17.23
N PRO A 356 33.19 57.29 18.15
CA PRO A 356 32.36 56.32 18.87
C PRO A 356 30.82 56.58 18.72
N ILE A 357 30.03 55.83 19.50
CA ILE A 357 28.60 55.49 19.41
C ILE A 357 27.62 56.63 19.76
N GLU A 358 26.54 56.78 18.97
CA GLU A 358 25.24 57.31 19.43
C GLU A 358 24.09 56.32 19.15
N LYS A 359 23.28 56.09 20.19
CA LYS A 359 22.12 55.19 20.17
C LYS A 359 20.99 55.84 19.37
N VAL A 360 20.62 55.25 18.23
CA VAL A 360 19.36 55.57 17.53
C VAL A 360 18.44 54.36 17.54
N LYS A 361 17.23 54.57 18.04
CA LYS A 361 16.15 53.58 18.21
C LYS A 361 15.82 52.95 16.86
N ALA A 362 15.70 51.62 16.85
CA ALA A 362 15.25 50.84 15.71
C ALA A 362 13.83 51.26 15.30
N ALA A 363 13.72 52.03 14.23
CA ALA A 363 12.48 52.19 13.49
C ALA A 363 12.21 50.90 12.72
N SER A 364 10.97 50.43 12.81
CA SER A 364 10.43 49.23 12.18
C SER A 364 10.78 49.19 10.68
N LEU A 365 11.68 48.30 10.31
CA LEU A 365 11.91 47.92 8.91
C LEU A 365 10.67 47.13 8.47
N THR A 366 9.84 47.77 7.66
CA THR A 366 8.76 47.15 6.92
C THR A 366 9.29 45.95 6.15
N TYR A 367 8.58 44.84 6.33
CA TYR A 367 8.86 43.54 5.75
C TYR A 367 8.95 43.68 4.23
N PHE A 368 10.15 43.55 3.65
CA PHE A 368 10.29 43.31 2.22
C PHE A 368 9.53 42.00 1.92
N GLN A 369 8.36 42.10 1.29
CA GLN A 369 7.71 40.95 0.68
C GLN A 369 8.70 40.38 -0.34
N LYS A 370 9.33 39.25 0.00
CA LYS A 370 10.02 38.43 -0.99
C LYS A 370 8.99 38.08 -2.05
N VAL A 371 9.10 38.70 -3.22
CA VAL A 371 8.44 38.24 -4.43
C VAL A 371 8.82 36.78 -4.60
N LYS A 372 7.85 35.87 -4.40
CA LYS A 372 8.06 34.45 -4.71
C LYS A 372 8.34 34.38 -6.21
N ALA A 373 9.53 33.92 -6.58
CA ALA A 373 9.82 33.58 -7.97
C ALA A 373 8.74 32.58 -8.44
N ALA A 374 8.06 32.92 -9.54
CA ALA A 374 7.09 32.01 -10.15
C ALA A 374 7.77 30.67 -10.41
N SER A 375 7.14 29.58 -10.00
CA SER A 375 7.61 28.24 -10.32
C SER A 375 7.59 28.09 -11.84
N LEU A 376 8.77 28.00 -12.48
CA LEU A 376 8.95 27.76 -13.91
C LEU A 376 8.50 26.33 -14.28
N THR A 377 7.19 26.07 -14.26
CA THR A 377 6.58 24.80 -14.65
C THR A 377 5.74 25.01 -15.90
N TYR A 378 5.71 24.02 -16.80
CA TYR A 378 4.85 24.03 -17.99
C TYR A 378 3.40 23.65 -17.71
N PHE A 379 3.07 23.37 -16.44
CA PHE A 379 1.71 23.13 -16.00
C PHE A 379 0.95 24.45 -15.93
N LEU A 380 -0.28 24.43 -16.43
CA LEU A 380 -1.26 25.47 -16.21
C LEU A 380 -1.99 25.18 -14.90
N ASP A 381 -2.05 26.17 -14.00
CA ASP A 381 -2.83 26.05 -12.78
C ASP A 381 -4.32 26.10 -13.13
N ILE A 382 -5.07 25.04 -12.79
CA ILE A 382 -6.54 25.05 -12.82
C ILE A 382 -7.04 25.77 -11.56
N VAL A 383 -6.44 25.44 -10.42
CA VAL A 383 -6.67 26.11 -9.14
C VAL A 383 -5.29 26.44 -8.56
N PRO A 384 -4.97 27.73 -8.36
CA PRO A 384 -3.64 28.16 -7.92
C PRO A 384 -3.14 27.40 -6.70
N ASN A 385 -1.91 26.87 -6.78
CA ASN A 385 -1.24 26.09 -5.71
C ASN A 385 -2.00 24.83 -5.22
N LYS A 386 -3.04 24.39 -5.93
CA LYS A 386 -3.85 23.23 -5.53
C LYS A 386 -3.87 22.15 -6.60
N THR A 387 -4.13 22.56 -7.84
CA THR A 387 -4.26 21.65 -8.99
C THR A 387 -3.79 22.29 -10.27
N GLY A 388 -3.11 21.54 -11.11
CA GLY A 388 -2.76 22.00 -12.45
C GLY A 388 -2.73 20.88 -13.48
N ILE A 389 -2.59 21.28 -14.73
CA ILE A 389 -2.71 20.41 -15.90
C ILE A 389 -1.61 20.73 -16.92
N LEU A 390 -1.11 19.68 -17.55
CA LEU A 390 -0.25 19.70 -18.71
C LEU A 390 -0.95 18.91 -19.82
N ARG A 391 -1.05 19.49 -21.01
CA ARG A 391 -1.79 18.90 -22.14
C ARG A 391 -0.83 18.45 -23.23
N ALA A 392 -1.11 17.30 -23.82
CA ALA A 392 -0.45 16.77 -25.01
C ALA A 392 -0.94 17.50 -26.28
N SER A 393 -0.36 17.18 -27.44
CA SER A 393 -0.88 17.64 -28.74
C SER A 393 -1.93 16.70 -29.34
N THR A 394 -2.05 15.47 -28.82
CA THR A 394 -2.98 14.43 -29.29
C THR A 394 -3.48 13.55 -28.13
N HIS A 395 -4.27 12.50 -28.43
CA HIS A 395 -4.77 11.52 -27.46
C HIS A 395 -4.81 10.11 -28.07
N GLN A 396 -4.94 9.09 -27.22
CA GLN A 396 -4.86 7.69 -27.66
C GLN A 396 -6.01 7.20 -28.55
N CYS A 397 -7.07 8.00 -28.69
CA CYS A 397 -8.21 7.70 -29.55
C CYS A 397 -8.22 8.57 -30.82
N ASP A 398 -7.19 9.38 -31.04
CA ASP A 398 -7.08 10.23 -32.23
C ASP A 398 -6.70 9.36 -33.44
N PRO A 399 -7.56 9.25 -34.47
CA PRO A 399 -7.26 8.46 -35.66
C PRO A 399 -6.06 8.97 -36.46
N LYS A 400 -5.67 10.24 -36.28
CA LYS A 400 -4.47 10.80 -36.92
C LYS A 400 -3.19 10.33 -36.25
N PHE A 401 -3.26 9.98 -34.96
CA PHE A 401 -2.13 9.53 -34.17
C PHE A 401 -1.96 8.01 -34.27
N THR A 402 -3.04 7.25 -34.08
CA THR A 402 -2.94 5.80 -33.89
C THR A 402 -4.10 5.03 -34.51
N LYS A 403 -3.79 3.83 -35.02
CA LYS A 403 -4.79 2.88 -35.52
C LYS A 403 -5.45 2.03 -34.44
N TYR A 404 -4.93 2.04 -33.21
CA TYR A 404 -5.41 1.18 -32.11
C TYR A 404 -6.58 1.79 -31.32
N LEU A 405 -6.87 3.09 -31.54
CA LEU A 405 -8.07 3.81 -31.07
C LEU A 405 -8.44 3.54 -29.59
N GLY A 406 -7.45 3.55 -28.69
CA GLY A 406 -7.63 3.46 -27.24
C GLY A 406 -7.25 2.12 -26.61
N ALA A 407 -7.02 1.08 -27.40
CA ALA A 407 -6.61 -0.25 -26.90
C ALA A 407 -5.25 -0.23 -26.17
N GLN A 408 -4.42 0.79 -26.40
CA GLN A 408 -3.08 0.95 -25.84
C GLN A 408 -3.02 1.59 -24.44
N SER A 409 -4.15 1.75 -23.74
CA SER A 409 -4.20 2.45 -22.43
C SER A 409 -3.20 1.90 -21.40
N ILE A 410 -3.08 0.58 -21.29
CA ILE A 410 -2.13 -0.08 -20.36
C ILE A 410 -0.68 0.29 -20.73
N ALA A 411 -0.34 0.24 -22.01
CA ALA A 411 1.00 0.53 -22.50
C ALA A 411 1.35 2.02 -22.31
N ASN A 412 0.39 2.92 -22.54
CA ASN A 412 0.51 4.34 -22.22
C ASN A 412 0.78 4.59 -20.74
N ALA A 413 0.10 3.85 -19.84
CA ALA A 413 0.33 3.95 -18.40
C ALA A 413 1.75 3.47 -18.01
N VAL A 414 2.22 2.36 -18.59
CA VAL A 414 3.60 1.87 -18.39
C VAL A 414 4.63 2.87 -18.91
N ALA A 415 4.42 3.44 -20.11
CA ALA A 415 5.28 4.45 -20.70
C ALA A 415 5.38 5.71 -19.82
N ALA A 416 4.26 6.16 -19.23
CA ALA A 416 4.24 7.31 -18.34
C ALA A 416 5.11 7.08 -17.10
N VAL A 417 4.99 5.90 -16.46
CA VAL A 417 5.83 5.55 -15.31
C VAL A 417 7.30 5.36 -15.74
N GLY A 418 7.54 4.81 -16.94
CA GLY A 418 8.88 4.73 -17.53
C GLY A 418 9.55 6.08 -17.69
N MET A 419 8.80 7.09 -18.14
CA MET A 419 9.30 8.44 -18.35
C MET A 419 9.76 9.13 -17.06
N LEU A 420 9.25 8.71 -15.89
CA LEU A 420 9.72 9.18 -14.58
C LEU A 420 11.18 8.81 -14.28
N ARG A 421 11.75 7.82 -14.99
CA ARG A 421 13.18 7.50 -14.92
C ARG A 421 14.06 8.57 -15.55
N LEU A 422 13.52 9.34 -16.48
CA LEU A 422 14.24 10.33 -17.26
C LEU A 422 13.97 11.76 -16.79
N HIS A 423 12.71 12.05 -16.43
CA HIS A 423 12.27 13.41 -16.12
C HIS A 423 11.42 13.44 -14.85
N LYS A 424 11.74 14.35 -13.92
CA LYS A 424 10.86 14.65 -12.78
C LYS A 424 9.56 15.26 -13.27
N SER A 425 8.43 14.89 -12.67
CA SER A 425 7.08 15.21 -13.15
C SER A 425 6.87 16.70 -13.36
N LYS A 426 7.37 17.54 -12.45
CA LYS A 426 7.24 19.02 -12.52
C LYS A 426 7.92 19.66 -13.74
N TYR A 427 8.84 18.96 -14.40
CA TYR A 427 9.55 19.46 -15.58
C TYR A 427 9.02 18.88 -16.90
N TRP A 428 7.94 18.10 -16.84
CA TRP A 428 7.34 17.57 -18.05
C TRP A 428 6.77 18.71 -18.91
N THR A 429 6.89 18.52 -20.23
CA THR A 429 6.39 19.43 -21.26
C THR A 429 5.34 18.70 -22.11
N SER A 430 4.62 19.43 -22.96
CA SER A 430 3.68 18.83 -23.93
C SER A 430 4.39 17.78 -24.82
N ASN A 431 5.63 18.07 -25.25
CA ASN A 431 6.45 17.14 -26.04
C ASN A 431 6.77 15.85 -25.27
N ILE A 432 7.06 15.93 -23.97
CA ILE A 432 7.29 14.74 -23.14
C ILE A 432 6.02 13.89 -23.05
N LEU A 433 4.82 14.51 -22.93
CA LEU A 433 3.57 13.76 -22.96
C LEU A 433 3.31 13.09 -24.31
N ASP A 434 3.62 13.77 -25.41
CA ASP A 434 3.52 13.18 -26.74
C ASP A 434 4.49 12.01 -26.90
N ASP A 435 5.71 12.12 -26.35
CA ASP A 435 6.68 11.02 -26.34
C ASP A 435 6.23 9.85 -25.46
N VAL A 436 5.51 10.11 -24.36
CA VAL A 436 4.83 9.06 -23.58
C VAL A 436 3.81 8.32 -24.43
N LEU A 437 2.97 9.03 -25.19
CA LEU A 437 1.99 8.41 -26.08
C LEU A 437 2.66 7.59 -27.20
N LYS A 438 3.70 8.13 -27.85
CA LYS A 438 4.48 7.41 -28.89
C LYS A 438 5.14 6.15 -28.33
N THR A 439 5.74 6.25 -27.14
CA THR A 439 6.35 5.12 -26.45
C THR A 439 5.28 4.07 -26.10
N GLY A 440 4.13 4.49 -25.59
CA GLY A 440 3.02 3.58 -25.27
C GLY A 440 2.47 2.88 -26.52
N GLU A 441 2.40 3.56 -27.66
CA GLU A 441 2.05 2.93 -28.94
C GLU A 441 3.08 1.88 -29.37
N ALA A 442 4.38 2.17 -29.23
CA ALA A 442 5.44 1.20 -29.53
C ALA A 442 5.38 -0.03 -28.61
N ILE A 443 5.24 0.17 -27.30
CA ILE A 443 5.07 -0.91 -26.32
C ILE A 443 3.86 -1.79 -26.67
N TYR A 444 2.72 -1.16 -27.00
CA TYR A 444 1.52 -1.87 -27.40
C TYR A 444 1.73 -2.68 -28.68
N HIS A 445 2.34 -2.07 -29.71
CA HIS A 445 2.62 -2.72 -30.98
C HIS A 445 3.51 -3.95 -30.80
N ASP A 446 4.62 -3.81 -30.07
CA ASP A 446 5.57 -4.89 -29.83
C ASP A 446 4.93 -6.02 -29.01
N SER A 447 4.14 -5.67 -27.99
CA SER A 447 3.44 -6.66 -27.17
C SER A 447 2.41 -7.45 -28.01
N MET A 448 1.63 -6.75 -28.84
CA MET A 448 0.66 -7.40 -29.74
C MET A 448 1.35 -8.22 -30.84
N LYS A 449 2.54 -7.83 -31.29
CA LYS A 449 3.35 -8.61 -32.24
C LYS A 449 3.83 -9.91 -31.61
N ALA A 450 4.27 -9.87 -30.36
CA ALA A 450 4.67 -11.07 -29.60
C ALA A 450 3.49 -12.02 -29.33
N LEU A 451 2.26 -11.50 -29.27
CA LEU A 451 1.03 -12.30 -29.09
C LEU A 451 0.48 -12.93 -30.38
N ARG A 452 1.05 -12.61 -31.55
CA ARG A 452 0.56 -13.19 -32.82
C ARG A 452 0.70 -14.72 -32.81
N GLY A 453 -0.42 -15.41 -33.05
CA GLY A 453 -0.49 -16.88 -33.04
C GLY A 453 -0.89 -17.48 -31.69
N THR A 454 -1.15 -16.65 -30.67
CA THR A 454 -1.79 -17.07 -29.42
C THR A 454 -3.30 -16.83 -29.48
N ASP A 455 -4.09 -17.58 -28.70
CA ASP A 455 -5.55 -17.37 -28.59
C ASP A 455 -5.92 -16.04 -27.89
N ASP A 456 -4.94 -15.32 -27.31
CA ASP A 456 -5.14 -14.05 -26.61
C ASP A 456 -5.22 -12.87 -27.61
N ALA A 457 -6.43 -12.43 -27.93
CA ALA A 457 -6.69 -11.28 -28.80
C ALA A 457 -6.58 -9.91 -28.09
N VAL A 458 -6.35 -9.88 -26.77
CA VAL A 458 -6.36 -8.66 -25.94
C VAL A 458 -5.07 -8.56 -25.12
N LEU A 459 -4.44 -7.38 -25.15
CA LEU A 459 -3.27 -7.12 -24.33
C LEU A 459 -3.64 -7.04 -22.84
N LYS A 460 -3.01 -7.89 -22.05
CA LYS A 460 -3.11 -7.93 -20.58
C LYS A 460 -1.78 -7.48 -19.97
N VAL A 461 -1.81 -7.08 -18.70
CA VAL A 461 -0.58 -6.74 -17.95
C VAL A 461 0.41 -7.92 -17.93
N THR A 462 -0.09 -9.15 -17.76
CA THR A 462 0.69 -10.40 -17.77
C THR A 462 1.47 -10.63 -19.07
N ASN A 463 1.01 -10.02 -20.16
CA ASN A 463 1.44 -10.32 -21.52
C ASN A 463 2.13 -9.10 -22.18
N LEU A 464 2.44 -8.05 -21.40
CA LEU A 464 3.25 -6.93 -21.87
C LEU A 464 4.68 -7.37 -22.20
N CYS A 465 5.31 -6.66 -23.13
CA CYS A 465 6.74 -6.82 -23.38
C CYS A 465 7.56 -6.69 -22.10
N ASN A 466 8.51 -7.62 -21.92
CA ASN A 466 9.43 -7.63 -20.78
C ASN A 466 10.44 -6.47 -20.82
N THR A 467 10.58 -5.81 -21.97
CA THR A 467 11.50 -4.68 -22.15
C THR A 467 10.89 -3.65 -23.08
N PHE A 468 11.22 -2.38 -22.87
CA PHE A 468 10.90 -1.30 -23.80
C PHE A 468 11.99 -0.23 -23.74
N SER A 469 12.10 0.57 -24.80
CA SER A 469 13.07 1.64 -24.87
C SER A 469 12.38 3.00 -24.87
N ILE A 470 12.95 3.96 -24.14
CA ILE A 470 12.62 5.38 -24.23
C ILE A 470 13.90 6.10 -24.64
N TYR A 471 13.85 6.76 -25.80
CA TYR A 471 15.04 7.32 -26.46
C TYR A 471 16.10 6.22 -26.65
N GLU A 472 17.30 6.39 -26.06
CA GLU A 472 18.41 5.42 -26.16
C GLU A 472 18.49 4.46 -24.96
N MET A 473 17.64 4.64 -23.95
CA MET A 473 17.65 3.82 -22.74
C MET A 473 16.63 2.69 -22.83
N THR A 474 17.02 1.50 -22.38
CA THR A 474 16.12 0.34 -22.31
C THR A 474 15.79 0.01 -20.87
N PHE A 475 14.52 -0.32 -20.63
CA PHE A 475 13.97 -0.55 -19.30
C PHE A 475 13.22 -1.88 -19.25
N THR A 476 13.08 -2.41 -18.03
CA THR A 476 12.31 -3.60 -17.71
C THR A 476 11.19 -3.22 -16.73
N PRO A 477 9.90 -3.32 -17.11
CA PRO A 477 8.80 -3.12 -16.19
C PRO A 477 8.65 -4.34 -15.28
N GLN A 478 8.60 -4.10 -13.97
CA GLN A 478 8.17 -5.07 -12.97
C GLN A 478 6.80 -4.66 -12.46
N ILE A 479 5.77 -5.38 -12.92
CA ILE A 479 4.39 -5.11 -12.53
C ILE A 479 3.95 -6.20 -11.58
N GLN A 480 3.66 -5.80 -10.34
CA GLN A 480 3.02 -6.68 -9.36
C GLN A 480 1.52 -6.49 -9.49
N GLU A 481 0.89 -7.47 -10.13
CA GLU A 481 -0.54 -7.50 -10.37
C GLU A 481 -1.35 -7.60 -9.08
N LEU A 482 -2.61 -7.16 -9.17
CA LEU A 482 -3.62 -7.32 -8.11
C LEU A 482 -3.16 -6.82 -6.73
N THR A 483 -2.38 -5.73 -6.65
CA THR A 483 -1.91 -5.21 -5.36
C THR A 483 -3.07 -4.83 -4.46
N ILE A 484 -4.09 -4.15 -5.01
CA ILE A 484 -5.35 -3.87 -4.32
C ILE A 484 -6.51 -4.11 -5.29
N VAL A 485 -7.56 -4.79 -4.83
CA VAL A 485 -8.82 -4.96 -5.57
C VAL A 485 -9.93 -4.21 -4.82
N GLY A 486 -10.66 -3.38 -5.54
CA GLY A 486 -11.71 -2.54 -4.96
C GLY A 486 -12.91 -2.41 -5.88
N LYS A 487 -13.92 -1.65 -5.43
CA LYS A 487 -15.12 -1.34 -6.21
C LYS A 487 -15.41 0.15 -6.10
N LEU A 488 -15.62 0.81 -7.23
CA LEU A 488 -15.93 2.24 -7.25
C LEU A 488 -17.23 2.52 -6.50
N ASN A 489 -17.26 3.58 -5.70
CA ASN A 489 -18.38 3.95 -4.82
C ASN A 489 -18.88 2.78 -3.94
N SER A 490 -17.97 1.91 -3.48
CA SER A 490 -18.33 0.81 -2.60
C SER A 490 -18.91 1.33 -1.28
N GLN A 491 -20.17 1.00 -1.01
CA GLN A 491 -20.78 1.18 0.31
C GLN A 491 -20.45 0.01 1.27
N SER A 492 -19.85 -1.06 0.74
CA SER A 492 -19.46 -2.22 1.55
C SER A 492 -18.20 -1.89 2.32
N SER A 493 -18.22 -2.17 3.62
CA SER A 493 -17.02 -2.13 4.44
C SER A 493 -15.93 -3.10 3.94
N GLU A 494 -16.31 -4.23 3.35
CA GLU A 494 -15.39 -5.31 2.99
C GLU A 494 -14.64 -5.08 1.67
N ARG A 495 -15.04 -4.07 0.88
CA ARG A 495 -14.38 -3.71 -0.39
C ARG A 495 -14.01 -2.25 -0.37
N LEU A 496 -12.73 -1.96 -0.61
CA LEU A 496 -12.22 -0.59 -0.67
C LEU A 496 -12.80 0.15 -1.88
N ASP A 497 -13.19 1.39 -1.64
CA ASP A 497 -13.40 2.38 -2.71
C ASP A 497 -12.04 2.94 -3.19
N LEU A 498 -12.00 3.67 -4.30
CA LEU A 498 -10.77 4.12 -4.93
C LEU A 498 -9.91 5.02 -4.03
N MET A 499 -10.53 5.95 -3.28
CA MET A 499 -9.79 6.83 -2.37
C MET A 499 -9.07 6.07 -1.25
N PRO A 500 -9.72 5.23 -0.43
CA PRO A 500 -9.02 4.49 0.60
C PRO A 500 -8.03 3.47 0.00
N ALA A 501 -8.30 2.90 -1.18
CA ALA A 501 -7.36 2.01 -1.87
C ALA A 501 -6.07 2.73 -2.29
N LEU A 502 -6.16 3.88 -2.98
CA LEU A 502 -4.97 4.65 -3.35
C LEU A 502 -4.23 5.19 -2.12
N ARG A 503 -4.95 5.55 -1.05
CA ARG A 503 -4.32 6.00 0.20
C ARG A 503 -3.48 4.91 0.86
N GLU A 504 -3.98 3.68 0.86
CA GLU A 504 -3.26 2.51 1.36
C GLU A 504 -2.09 2.16 0.44
N PHE A 505 -2.29 2.22 -0.87
CA PHE A 505 -1.21 2.01 -1.83
C PHE A 505 -0.03 2.97 -1.60
N PHE A 506 -0.33 4.26 -1.49
CA PHE A 506 0.67 5.32 -1.37
C PHE A 506 1.33 5.43 0.02
N SER A 507 0.95 4.61 1.01
CA SER A 507 1.72 4.56 2.27
C SER A 507 3.03 3.79 2.13
N GLU A 508 3.16 2.93 1.11
CA GLU A 508 4.33 2.06 0.93
C GLU A 508 4.93 2.11 -0.48
N ASN A 509 4.26 2.77 -1.43
CA ASN A 509 4.63 2.74 -2.84
C ASN A 509 4.42 4.12 -3.49
N ASP A 510 5.16 4.42 -4.55
CA ASP A 510 5.13 5.75 -5.18
C ASP A 510 4.35 5.79 -6.49
N ALA A 511 4.18 4.68 -7.21
CA ALA A 511 3.55 4.65 -8.53
C ALA A 511 2.73 3.38 -8.77
N CYS A 512 1.56 3.53 -9.40
CA CYS A 512 0.66 2.44 -9.76
C CYS A 512 0.00 2.65 -11.12
N ILE A 513 -0.57 1.55 -11.62
CA ILE A 513 -1.54 1.55 -12.70
C ILE A 513 -2.90 1.21 -12.08
N VAL A 514 -3.89 2.07 -12.29
CA VAL A 514 -5.28 1.80 -11.94
C VAL A 514 -5.94 1.18 -13.17
N LEU A 515 -6.32 -0.10 -13.06
CA LEU A 515 -7.07 -0.86 -14.05
C LEU A 515 -8.55 -0.88 -13.63
N GLY A 516 -9.42 -0.25 -14.40
CA GLY A 516 -10.86 -0.26 -14.14
C GLY A 516 -11.60 0.31 -15.33
N PRO A 517 -12.73 1.01 -15.11
CA PRO A 517 -13.43 1.73 -16.18
C PRO A 517 -12.53 2.70 -16.95
N LEU A 518 -11.51 3.25 -16.28
CA LEU A 518 -10.41 3.96 -16.90
C LEU A 518 -9.11 3.25 -16.55
N THR A 519 -8.19 3.16 -17.50
CA THR A 519 -6.84 2.61 -17.29
C THR A 519 -5.83 3.75 -17.28
N LEU A 520 -5.37 4.14 -16.09
CA LEU A 520 -4.55 5.34 -15.89
C LEU A 520 -3.30 5.04 -15.06
N ALA A 521 -2.22 5.78 -15.31
CA ALA A 521 -1.06 5.80 -14.41
C ALA A 521 -1.26 6.88 -13.34
N VAL A 522 -0.99 6.52 -12.09
CA VAL A 522 -1.08 7.42 -10.94
C VAL A 522 0.16 7.28 -10.08
N TRP A 523 0.79 8.39 -9.72
CA TRP A 523 1.99 8.38 -8.87
C TRP A 523 2.02 9.56 -7.89
N MET A 524 2.86 9.44 -6.88
CA MET A 524 3.16 10.49 -5.92
C MET A 524 4.62 10.93 -6.10
N GLU A 525 4.86 12.23 -6.23
CA GLU A 525 6.20 12.80 -6.24
C GLU A 525 6.20 14.12 -5.46
N ASN A 526 7.14 14.30 -4.52
CA ASN A 526 7.28 15.53 -3.72
C ASN A 526 5.97 15.99 -3.03
N GLN A 527 5.19 15.05 -2.47
CA GLN A 527 3.89 15.31 -1.81
C GLN A 527 2.77 15.81 -2.74
N ALA A 528 2.97 15.79 -4.06
CA ALA A 528 1.92 15.98 -5.05
C ALA A 528 1.52 14.63 -5.67
N TYR A 529 0.24 14.49 -5.99
CA TYR A 529 -0.32 13.33 -6.68
C TYR A 529 -0.51 13.68 -8.15
N TYR A 530 -0.04 12.81 -9.04
CA TYR A 530 -0.10 12.97 -10.47
C TYR A 530 -0.98 11.89 -11.09
N MET A 531 -1.76 12.24 -12.10
CA MET A 531 -2.60 11.31 -12.86
C MET A 531 -2.45 11.60 -14.35
N PHE A 532 -1.92 10.62 -15.07
CA PHE A 532 -1.85 10.65 -16.52
C PHE A 532 -3.08 10.00 -17.13
N ASP A 533 -3.83 10.78 -17.91
CA ASP A 533 -5.01 10.34 -18.64
C ASP A 533 -4.75 10.41 -20.15
N PRO A 534 -4.54 9.26 -20.83
CA PRO A 534 -4.24 9.23 -22.26
C PRO A 534 -5.46 9.48 -23.16
N ASN A 535 -6.67 9.55 -22.58
CA ASN A 535 -7.91 9.73 -23.33
C ASN A 535 -8.15 11.19 -23.75
N GLU A 536 -9.16 11.41 -24.59
CA GLU A 536 -9.61 12.75 -24.98
C GLU A 536 -10.19 13.51 -23.78
N ARG A 537 -9.54 14.63 -23.39
CA ARG A 537 -9.96 15.49 -22.28
C ARG A 537 -9.99 16.97 -22.66
N ASP A 538 -10.87 17.71 -22.00
CA ASP A 538 -11.01 19.16 -22.13
C ASP A 538 -9.84 19.92 -21.47
N ASN A 539 -9.95 21.25 -21.40
CA ASN A 539 -8.94 22.12 -20.81
C ASN A 539 -8.77 21.93 -19.29
N ASN A 540 -9.73 21.27 -18.63
CA ASN A 540 -9.74 20.99 -17.19
C ASN A 540 -9.41 19.53 -16.86
N GLY A 541 -9.06 18.71 -17.86
CA GLY A 541 -8.80 17.29 -17.69
C GLY A 541 -10.07 16.46 -17.50
N LEU A 542 -11.23 16.99 -17.93
CA LEU A 542 -12.54 16.35 -17.82
C LEU A 542 -13.00 15.72 -19.15
N VAL A 543 -13.88 14.72 -19.05
CA VAL A 543 -14.51 14.09 -20.22
C VAL A 543 -15.38 15.10 -21.00
N ILE A 544 -15.23 15.11 -22.32
CA ILE A 544 -15.98 15.98 -23.22
C ILE A 544 -17.35 15.36 -23.52
N VAL A 545 -18.43 16.07 -23.19
CA VAL A 545 -19.80 15.63 -23.49
C VAL A 545 -20.19 16.13 -24.89
N LYS A 546 -20.08 15.25 -25.89
CA LYS A 546 -20.42 15.56 -27.29
C LYS A 546 -21.92 15.46 -27.58
N GLN A 547 -22.66 14.70 -26.78
CA GLN A 547 -24.09 14.44 -27.00
C GLN A 547 -24.83 14.33 -25.66
N VAL A 548 -26.02 14.93 -25.59
CA VAL A 548 -26.92 14.83 -24.42
C VAL A 548 -28.31 14.41 -24.89
N GLN A 549 -28.88 13.40 -24.24
CA GLN A 549 -30.27 13.00 -24.45
C GLN A 549 -31.19 13.86 -23.59
N ILE A 550 -32.11 14.58 -24.22
CA ILE A 550 -33.15 15.40 -23.57
C ILE A 550 -34.50 14.84 -24.01
N GLY A 551 -35.13 14.06 -23.13
CA GLY A 551 -36.33 13.30 -23.48
C GLY A 551 -36.06 12.28 -24.59
N SER A 552 -36.77 12.41 -25.70
CA SER A 552 -36.63 11.59 -26.92
C SER A 552 -35.65 12.16 -27.96
N PHE A 553 -35.06 13.34 -27.72
CA PHE A 553 -34.18 14.01 -28.67
C PHE A 553 -32.71 13.92 -28.23
N LEU A 554 -31.81 13.66 -29.20
CA LEU A 554 -30.37 13.66 -28.99
C LEU A 554 -29.80 15.00 -29.45
N LYS A 555 -29.36 15.84 -28.51
CA LYS A 555 -28.70 17.11 -28.81
C LYS A 555 -27.20 16.88 -28.92
N VAL A 556 -26.65 17.08 -30.12
CA VAL A 556 -25.22 17.01 -30.40
C VAL A 556 -24.65 18.42 -30.23
N TYR A 557 -23.55 18.55 -29.48
CA TYR A 557 -22.83 19.80 -29.31
C TYR A 557 -21.58 19.77 -30.18
N ASP A 558 -21.32 20.87 -30.87
CA ASP A 558 -20.02 21.10 -31.49
C ASP A 558 -19.06 21.57 -30.39
N VAL A 559 -18.05 20.75 -30.10
CA VAL A 559 -17.10 20.96 -29.00
C VAL A 559 -15.71 20.78 -29.54
N LEU A 560 -14.80 21.67 -29.12
CA LEU A 560 -13.40 21.60 -29.49
C LEU A 560 -12.83 20.22 -29.14
N PRO A 561 -12.02 19.62 -30.03
CA PRO A 561 -11.42 18.31 -29.78
C PRO A 561 -10.52 18.36 -28.54
N GLY A 562 -10.59 17.30 -27.74
CA GLY A 562 -9.73 17.16 -26.57
C GLY A 562 -8.37 16.55 -26.88
N VAL A 563 -7.53 16.47 -25.87
CA VAL A 563 -6.20 15.84 -25.93
C VAL A 563 -5.93 15.08 -24.65
N ALA A 564 -4.89 14.25 -24.63
CA ALA A 564 -4.40 13.61 -23.40
C ALA A 564 -3.84 14.65 -22.44
N CYS A 565 -3.84 14.33 -21.15
CA CYS A 565 -3.33 15.25 -20.14
C CYS A 565 -2.66 14.55 -18.96
N LEU A 566 -1.74 15.27 -18.34
CA LEU A 566 -1.21 14.99 -17.02
C LEU A 566 -1.72 16.05 -16.05
N THR A 567 -2.38 15.60 -15.00
CA THR A 567 -2.91 16.47 -13.93
C THR A 567 -2.15 16.24 -12.64
N TRP A 568 -1.99 17.28 -11.82
CA TRP A 568 -1.40 17.17 -10.48
C TRP A 568 -2.31 17.79 -9.42
N TYR A 569 -2.22 17.27 -8.19
CA TYR A 569 -3.07 17.62 -7.06
C TYR A 569 -2.27 17.63 -5.76
N THR A 570 -2.53 18.58 -4.87
CA THR A 570 -2.01 18.54 -3.48
C THR A 570 -2.76 17.55 -2.58
N SER A 571 -3.99 17.20 -2.95
CA SER A 571 -4.85 16.29 -2.20
C SER A 571 -5.29 15.13 -3.06
N LEU A 572 -5.11 13.91 -2.54
CA LEU A 572 -5.60 12.68 -3.17
C LEU A 572 -7.12 12.69 -3.39
N LYS A 573 -7.87 13.44 -2.56
CA LYS A 573 -9.32 13.56 -2.71
C LYS A 573 -9.69 14.19 -4.04
N ASP A 574 -9.02 15.29 -4.42
CA ASP A 574 -9.32 16.01 -5.65
C ASP A 574 -8.99 15.15 -6.90
N LEU A 575 -7.89 14.39 -6.85
CA LEU A 575 -7.53 13.43 -7.89
C LEU A 575 -8.64 12.39 -8.11
N VAL A 576 -9.11 11.77 -7.01
CA VAL A 576 -10.17 10.76 -7.08
C VAL A 576 -11.49 11.36 -7.55
N GLU A 577 -11.81 12.59 -7.15
CA GLU A 577 -13.00 13.29 -7.66
C GLU A 577 -12.95 13.50 -9.18
N VAL A 578 -11.79 13.88 -9.74
CA VAL A 578 -11.63 14.02 -11.19
C VAL A 578 -11.72 12.67 -11.89
N TYR A 579 -11.06 11.63 -11.37
CA TYR A 579 -11.20 10.27 -11.88
C TYR A 579 -12.68 9.86 -11.95
N MET A 580 -13.42 10.04 -10.85
CA MET A 580 -14.83 9.66 -10.76
C MET A 580 -15.75 10.50 -11.65
N LYS A 581 -15.42 11.76 -11.92
CA LYS A 581 -16.13 12.60 -12.90
C LYS A 581 -15.94 12.06 -14.32
N ASN A 582 -14.75 11.57 -14.65
CA ASN A 582 -14.41 11.02 -15.97
C ASN A 582 -14.93 9.60 -16.20
N VAL A 583 -15.27 8.85 -15.14
CA VAL A 583 -15.90 7.53 -15.27
C VAL A 583 -17.37 7.67 -15.71
N PRO A 584 -17.80 6.99 -16.78
CA PRO A 584 -19.20 6.94 -17.21
C PRO A 584 -20.12 6.44 -16.10
N LYS A 585 -21.35 6.98 -16.02
CA LYS A 585 -22.24 6.78 -14.87
C LYS A 585 -22.55 5.30 -14.61
N GLU A 586 -22.71 4.52 -15.66
CA GLU A 586 -22.94 3.08 -15.69
C GLU A 586 -21.80 2.28 -15.06
N HIS A 587 -20.56 2.77 -15.15
CA HIS A 587 -19.36 2.10 -14.68
C HIS A 587 -18.87 2.59 -13.30
N ARG A 588 -19.58 3.55 -12.68
CA ARG A 588 -19.22 4.11 -11.35
C ARG A 588 -19.37 3.15 -10.18
N ARG A 589 -19.77 1.91 -10.44
CA ARG A 589 -19.87 0.82 -9.48
C ARG A 589 -19.02 -0.38 -9.89
N ASP A 590 -18.17 -0.25 -10.90
CA ASP A 590 -17.38 -1.37 -11.38
C ASP A 590 -16.18 -1.63 -10.48
N THR A 591 -15.64 -2.84 -10.61
CA THR A 591 -14.42 -3.25 -9.94
C THR A 591 -13.24 -2.51 -10.54
N PHE A 592 -12.27 -2.17 -9.70
CA PHE A 592 -10.96 -1.70 -10.14
C PHE A 592 -9.86 -2.51 -9.47
N VAL A 593 -8.69 -2.51 -10.09
CA VAL A 593 -7.46 -3.12 -9.60
C VAL A 593 -6.35 -2.10 -9.65
N ILE A 594 -5.58 -2.01 -8.56
CA ILE A 594 -4.34 -1.25 -8.52
C ILE A 594 -3.19 -2.25 -8.69
N CYS A 595 -2.35 -2.01 -9.69
CA CYS A 595 -1.11 -2.76 -9.90
C CYS A 595 0.07 -1.87 -9.51
N LYS A 596 0.94 -2.37 -8.63
CA LYS A 596 2.23 -1.74 -8.36
C LYS A 596 3.12 -1.92 -9.59
N ILE A 597 3.82 -0.86 -9.97
CA ILE A 597 4.77 -0.89 -11.07
C ILE A 597 6.11 -0.29 -10.64
N GLN A 598 7.19 -0.98 -11.00
CA GLN A 598 8.56 -0.50 -10.84
C GLN A 598 9.28 -0.63 -12.18
N ILE A 599 9.99 0.43 -12.59
CA ILE A 599 10.75 0.44 -13.83
C ILE A 599 12.23 0.37 -13.48
N ASN A 600 12.87 -0.72 -13.90
CA ASN A 600 14.28 -0.95 -13.68
C ASN A 600 15.06 -0.72 -14.97
N ASP A 601 16.31 -0.32 -14.84
CA ASP A 601 17.23 -0.24 -15.97
C ASP A 601 17.44 -1.66 -16.54
N TYR A 602 17.45 -1.79 -17.87
CA TYR A 602 17.65 -3.10 -18.50
C TYR A 602 19.11 -3.51 -18.39
N ASP A 603 19.35 -4.59 -17.66
CA ASP A 603 20.61 -5.32 -17.70
C ASP A 603 20.57 -6.32 -18.87
N PRO A 604 21.50 -6.24 -19.85
CA PRO A 604 21.52 -7.17 -20.96
C PRO A 604 21.63 -8.61 -20.47
N LEU A 605 20.67 -9.44 -20.89
CA LEU A 605 20.66 -10.85 -20.55
C LEU A 605 21.76 -11.59 -21.33
N PRO A 606 22.35 -12.64 -20.73
CA PRO A 606 23.30 -13.51 -21.42
C PRO A 606 22.62 -14.22 -22.59
N GLU A 607 23.41 -14.74 -23.54
CA GLU A 607 22.87 -15.47 -24.69
C GLU A 607 22.02 -16.69 -24.25
N PRO A 608 21.01 -17.07 -25.05
CA PRO A 608 20.28 -18.32 -24.84
C PRO A 608 21.23 -19.51 -24.70
N TRP A 609 20.97 -20.35 -23.70
CA TRP A 609 21.70 -21.60 -23.54
C TRP A 609 20.92 -22.70 -24.26
N LYS A 610 21.39 -23.10 -25.44
CA LYS A 610 20.68 -24.05 -26.31
C LYS A 610 19.26 -23.53 -26.59
N ASN A 611 18.22 -24.31 -26.26
CA ASN A 611 16.83 -23.90 -26.43
C ASN A 611 16.27 -23.11 -25.23
N PHE A 612 17.04 -22.97 -24.14
CA PHE A 612 16.59 -22.24 -22.97
C PHE A 612 16.82 -20.74 -23.15
N GLN A 613 15.78 -19.95 -22.89
CA GLN A 613 15.84 -18.50 -22.92
C GLN A 613 16.34 -17.96 -21.59
N PRO A 614 17.20 -16.93 -21.56
CA PRO A 614 17.66 -16.33 -20.32
C PRO A 614 16.49 -15.65 -19.60
N LEU A 615 16.40 -15.84 -18.28
CA LEU A 615 15.44 -15.17 -17.39
C LEU A 615 16.15 -14.14 -16.50
N SER A 616 17.40 -14.40 -16.12
CA SER A 616 18.29 -13.46 -15.43
C SER A 616 19.75 -13.82 -15.73
N LYS A 617 20.72 -13.05 -15.22
CA LYS A 617 22.16 -13.27 -15.42
C LYS A 617 22.66 -14.70 -15.12
N SER A 618 21.92 -15.46 -14.31
CA SER A 618 22.27 -16.85 -13.94
C SER A 618 21.11 -17.84 -14.05
N LYS A 619 20.03 -17.48 -14.73
CA LYS A 619 18.84 -18.33 -14.86
C LYS A 619 18.40 -18.40 -16.30
N TRP A 620 18.08 -19.59 -16.77
CA TRP A 620 17.45 -19.83 -18.06
C TRP A 620 16.16 -20.62 -17.88
N ILE A 621 15.21 -20.44 -18.79
CA ILE A 621 13.89 -21.05 -18.79
C ILE A 621 13.60 -21.68 -20.15
N LEU A 622 13.06 -22.90 -20.13
CA LEU A 622 12.42 -23.54 -21.28
C LEU A 622 10.92 -23.59 -20.98
N LYS A 623 10.08 -23.19 -21.94
CA LYS A 623 8.62 -23.15 -21.78
C LYS A 623 7.97 -24.16 -22.72
N GLY A 624 7.02 -24.95 -22.20
CA GLY A 624 6.11 -25.77 -23.02
C GLY A 624 5.01 -24.89 -23.64
N ASN A 625 4.25 -25.45 -24.58
CA ASN A 625 3.15 -24.74 -25.23
C ASN A 625 1.87 -24.71 -24.38
N PHE A 626 1.78 -25.59 -23.38
CA PHE A 626 0.68 -25.62 -22.43
C PHE A 626 1.14 -26.00 -21.03
N SER A 627 0.24 -25.91 -20.05
CA SER A 627 0.50 -26.27 -18.65
C SER A 627 -0.40 -27.41 -18.20
N GLN A 628 -0.16 -27.93 -16.99
CA GLN A 628 -1.01 -28.94 -16.36
C GLN A 628 -2.48 -28.51 -16.15
N ASN A 629 -2.79 -27.22 -16.31
CA ASN A 629 -4.16 -26.69 -16.24
C ASN A 629 -4.85 -26.58 -17.63
N ASN A 630 -4.25 -27.15 -18.68
CA ASN A 630 -4.82 -27.06 -20.01
C ASN A 630 -6.14 -27.85 -20.13
N LYS A 631 -7.05 -27.34 -20.97
CA LYS A 631 -8.37 -27.94 -21.22
C LYS A 631 -8.35 -29.36 -21.79
N ARG A 632 -7.21 -29.79 -22.34
CA ARG A 632 -7.01 -31.13 -22.87
C ARG A 632 -7.03 -32.24 -21.82
N TYR A 633 -6.73 -31.94 -20.56
CA TYR A 633 -6.77 -32.91 -19.47
C TYR A 633 -8.15 -33.02 -18.85
N ASP A 634 -8.49 -34.19 -18.30
CA ASP A 634 -9.77 -34.42 -17.65
C ASP A 634 -10.02 -33.41 -16.52
N LYS A 635 -11.27 -32.94 -16.37
CA LYS A 635 -11.64 -31.97 -15.34
C LYS A 635 -11.38 -32.50 -13.93
N GLU A 636 -11.46 -33.82 -13.71
CA GLU A 636 -11.22 -34.44 -12.41
C GLU A 636 -9.73 -34.51 -12.04
N THR A 637 -8.84 -34.65 -13.02
CA THR A 637 -7.39 -34.80 -12.79
C THR A 637 -6.64 -33.49 -12.94
N ARG A 638 -7.07 -32.62 -13.86
CA ARG A 638 -6.39 -31.38 -14.22
C ARG A 638 -5.92 -30.59 -13.00
N ASN A 639 -4.68 -30.11 -13.08
CA ASN A 639 -3.99 -29.36 -12.04
C ASN A 639 -3.64 -30.17 -10.76
N THR A 640 -3.91 -31.48 -10.70
CA THR A 640 -3.52 -32.37 -9.59
C THR A 640 -2.39 -33.35 -9.96
N GLN A 641 -2.01 -33.43 -11.23
CA GLN A 641 -0.98 -34.34 -11.76
C GLN A 641 0.49 -33.89 -11.59
N CYS A 642 0.77 -32.84 -10.81
CA CYS A 642 2.09 -32.21 -10.74
C CYS A 642 3.22 -33.18 -10.36
N THR A 643 2.97 -34.09 -9.40
CA THR A 643 3.97 -35.05 -8.93
C THR A 643 4.33 -36.07 -10.01
N ALA A 644 3.34 -36.54 -10.78
CA ALA A 644 3.57 -37.49 -11.86
C ALA A 644 4.33 -36.83 -13.02
N MET A 645 3.99 -35.59 -13.36
CA MET A 645 4.71 -34.81 -14.38
C MET A 645 6.16 -34.51 -13.96
N ALA A 646 6.41 -34.15 -12.71
CA ALA A 646 7.77 -33.99 -12.19
C ALA A 646 8.58 -35.30 -12.24
N THR A 647 7.93 -36.43 -11.98
CA THR A 647 8.55 -37.75 -12.11
C THR A 647 8.91 -38.06 -13.56
N MET A 648 8.01 -37.76 -14.50
CA MET A 648 8.29 -37.93 -15.93
C MET A 648 9.41 -37.01 -16.40
N ALA A 649 9.49 -35.77 -15.91
CA ALA A 649 10.59 -34.87 -16.25
C ALA A 649 11.96 -35.49 -15.90
N ILE A 650 12.07 -36.10 -14.71
CA ILE A 650 13.28 -36.82 -14.31
C ILE A 650 13.52 -38.04 -15.21
N ALA A 651 12.49 -38.82 -15.53
CA ALA A 651 12.65 -39.96 -16.43
C ALA A 651 13.15 -39.54 -17.83
N PHE A 652 12.68 -38.39 -18.33
CA PHE A 652 13.11 -37.84 -19.61
C PHE A 652 14.58 -37.41 -19.64
N THR A 653 15.22 -37.14 -18.49
CA THR A 653 16.67 -36.83 -18.48
C THR A 653 17.52 -38.03 -18.88
N GLU A 654 17.01 -39.25 -18.70
CA GLU A 654 17.65 -40.49 -19.15
C GLU A 654 17.40 -40.77 -20.65
N LEU A 655 16.34 -40.19 -21.22
CA LEU A 655 15.96 -40.40 -22.62
C LEU A 655 16.62 -39.40 -23.56
N LYS A 656 16.70 -38.14 -23.13
CA LYS A 656 17.20 -37.03 -23.94
C LYS A 656 18.00 -36.07 -23.05
N PRO A 657 19.25 -35.71 -23.42
CA PRO A 657 20.03 -34.72 -22.67
C PRO A 657 19.27 -33.40 -22.54
N VAL A 658 19.33 -32.77 -21.36
CA VAL A 658 18.60 -31.52 -21.08
C VAL A 658 18.92 -30.41 -22.08
N GLY A 659 20.16 -30.36 -22.59
CA GLY A 659 20.56 -29.37 -23.60
C GLY A 659 19.86 -29.49 -24.95
N GLU A 660 19.17 -30.60 -25.23
CA GLU A 660 18.41 -30.82 -26.45
C GLU A 660 16.89 -30.66 -26.23
N TRP A 661 16.45 -30.44 -25.00
CA TRP A 661 15.04 -30.26 -24.70
C TRP A 661 14.51 -29.02 -25.38
N ASP A 662 13.29 -29.11 -25.88
CA ASP A 662 12.53 -28.06 -26.54
C ASP A 662 11.12 -28.00 -25.94
N SER A 663 10.28 -27.08 -26.42
CA SER A 663 8.89 -26.97 -25.97
C SER A 663 8.10 -28.25 -26.20
N GLU A 664 8.38 -28.99 -27.27
CA GLU A 664 7.72 -30.27 -27.56
C GLU A 664 8.09 -31.34 -26.54
N THR A 665 9.35 -31.39 -26.13
CA THR A 665 9.85 -32.30 -25.09
C THR A 665 9.14 -32.03 -23.75
N LEU A 666 8.93 -30.76 -23.40
CA LEU A 666 8.16 -30.39 -22.20
C LEU A 666 6.69 -30.79 -22.32
N ASP A 667 6.09 -30.60 -23.49
CA ASP A 667 4.70 -31.00 -23.74
C ASP A 667 4.52 -32.52 -23.64
N GLN A 668 5.49 -33.31 -24.15
CA GLN A 668 5.53 -34.77 -23.99
C GLN A 668 5.65 -35.17 -22.52
N ILE A 669 6.52 -34.52 -21.75
CA ILE A 669 6.63 -34.76 -20.29
C ILE A 669 5.29 -34.55 -19.60
N LEU A 670 4.56 -33.49 -19.97
CA LEU A 670 3.24 -33.20 -19.42
C LEU A 670 2.22 -34.30 -19.81
N ASP A 671 2.15 -34.67 -21.08
CA ASP A 671 1.22 -35.69 -21.58
C ASP A 671 1.50 -37.08 -20.97
N HIS A 672 2.77 -37.50 -20.90
CA HIS A 672 3.16 -38.75 -20.24
C HIS A 672 2.92 -38.70 -18.72
N GLY A 673 3.10 -37.53 -18.10
CA GLY A 673 2.84 -37.31 -16.68
C GLY A 673 1.38 -37.46 -16.32
N ASP A 674 0.47 -36.89 -17.13
CA ASP A 674 -0.97 -37.06 -16.96
C ASP A 674 -1.39 -38.52 -17.15
N HIS A 675 -0.83 -39.21 -18.16
CA HIS A 675 -1.09 -40.63 -18.37
C HIS A 675 -0.64 -41.48 -17.17
N TYR A 676 0.57 -41.24 -16.65
CA TYR A 676 1.09 -41.93 -15.47
C TYR A 676 0.25 -41.66 -14.22
N TYR A 677 -0.19 -40.42 -14.03
CA TYR A 677 -1.09 -40.03 -12.94
C TYR A 677 -2.42 -40.79 -13.01
N THR A 678 -3.07 -40.75 -14.18
CA THR A 678 -4.37 -41.39 -14.40
C THR A 678 -4.29 -42.91 -14.20
N HIS A 679 -3.21 -43.53 -14.66
CA HIS A 679 -2.97 -44.96 -14.43
C HIS A 679 -2.81 -45.27 -12.94
N THR A 680 -2.06 -44.44 -12.22
CA THR A 680 -1.85 -44.60 -10.77
C THR A 680 -3.16 -44.47 -10.00
N ILE A 681 -3.97 -43.45 -10.30
CA ILE A 681 -5.29 -43.27 -9.68
C ILE A 681 -6.21 -44.45 -9.97
N SER A 682 -6.21 -44.95 -11.22
CA SER A 682 -7.00 -46.12 -11.61
C SER A 682 -6.58 -47.38 -10.85
N TYR A 683 -5.26 -47.61 -10.73
CA TYR A 683 -4.71 -48.73 -9.96
C TYR A 683 -5.08 -48.66 -8.48
N LEU A 684 -4.99 -47.48 -7.86
CA LEU A 684 -5.40 -47.28 -6.46
C LEU A 684 -6.90 -47.53 -6.27
N LYS A 685 -7.74 -47.01 -7.18
CA LYS A 685 -9.19 -47.28 -7.17
C LYS A 685 -9.54 -48.76 -7.32
N MET A 686 -8.73 -49.54 -8.07
CA MET A 686 -8.89 -50.99 -8.17
C MET A 686 -8.46 -51.72 -6.89
N LYS A 687 -7.43 -51.23 -6.21
CA LYS A 687 -6.91 -51.80 -4.96
C LYS A 687 -7.81 -51.55 -3.75
N ASP A 688 -8.56 -50.45 -3.77
CA ASP A 688 -9.51 -50.05 -2.72
C ASP A 688 -10.93 -50.63 -2.93
N LYS A 689 -11.16 -51.45 -3.96
CA LYS A 689 -12.39 -52.25 -4.06
C LYS A 689 -12.28 -53.47 -3.13
N PRO A 690 -13.23 -53.66 -2.19
CA PRO A 690 -13.19 -54.72 -1.19
C PRO A 690 -13.24 -56.13 -1.79
#